data_AF-W6UYZ4-F1
#
_entry.id   AF-W6UYZ4-F1
#
_cell.length_a   1.000
_cell.length_b   1.000
_cell.length_c   1.000
_cell.angle_alpha   90.00
_cell.angle_beta   90.00
_cell.angle_gamma   90.00
#
_symmetry.space_group_name_H-M   'P 1'
#
loop_
_entity.id
_entity.type
_entity.pdbx_description
1 polymer ?
#
loop_
_entity_poly.entity_id
_entity_poly.type
_entity_poly.pdbx_seq_one_letter_code
_entity_poly.pdbx_strand_id
1 'polypeptide(L)'
;MDEQLQQLAPTQSGSALNLLERAFLSADDAARFAHEQIGRHRNRGYYGYILQRNDQRFVITDLTGHPVSMTSHHEVIPDNHVLHSRFYSHPALSTLDVAKVTQLKWTVEDAATSLLMFSVDELRNSLQSGLPAYLSGAENSLIGFTPDRPRALSLLAQLGTEAAPGVFALGLKKGTIKPEQFVEEAAAAGDLQVLVSNGRWRPRGRITGPVVAGPWARSVPERVSFGAVFQSADEAALDRYAKDTELYDEERTWFGFILKQQGKEEYIATERVPVSDGRDKLYSLRSLFGISRKTGDYHYPESFKLHAFYYSRQRVKHARDPARRWLAHHFIVPRDLFVVVYDSNKRPVLDPDRVIPLYISTQDGALLKYVPRKGTKLFDNDTPGMGLEDIQKNLASGVLTPTGFVRVVANSGVLQVMRTNVCWDSRGGVDKYWQSSMNLQRRTLGPVFLTADDAALHVRSQLPSGSAKAFGGVILKRADGFFVATDPIAILREDFDIPWVFPDEAVTLGQFPAGCLIIARYRSRVPRELPVLLSTVDKEVYLNMLSVDVVCTAFIREGLMLDEYFLAPDGATIRYRAGLWARFKADLAIALGTSGKPGRELDAASIKEQIYLGLLSPTDWVKSLAKSGYLQVVSGSPLWGSARTVTEFAAYPPAVAVTSGYARAVAEPACSPMYIREQDAACFAHERARNRSATGFGFILKNARTGAFIATLPIDMQGAWLAYDRIFPGVLPSSHVTSAILLCAGQAPQNLSDDDYRHFLSPMDVSLARDAARTPQGYKPIYVSCADGALLRLSLSPFDPDLSLDKFGQYEFKDNPFATLERAQRDWRDIGEGRFRLSSYIQRMAKSGELEVLVTSAYWSRKGKVGQSWQPRMPSVSVDEQWANNPAPALGPIFHHPDDAALYAQSRLRSHESQTTVHASAILSSPGSYSFVALEPIADPGSPNEAIKRIFRIASDASTSPRNRLPRFPDGYTLVASHQLLLAAGTTPAERSDATDANFASAAQVHAHTHALKAKGFDINAYYYSTRYGALLKYTPTYSASERTLLLTQPVQLVEGKWATVLSTDLFITRLADIGKLQVLKPAYFWNQARRLGSDWSLRRQQIPDVSPHPTRDEL
;
A
#
# COMPACT_ATOMS: atom_id res chain seq x y z
N MET A 1 -26.08 -6.41 -3.93
CA MET A 1 -27.06 -6.13 -2.87
C MET A 1 -26.88 -7.27 -1.93
N ASP A 2 -25.91 -7.14 -1.03
CA ASP A 2 -25.43 -8.24 -0.20
C ASP A 2 -25.43 -7.75 1.25
N GLU A 3 -26.40 -8.28 1.99
CA GLU A 3 -26.48 -8.21 3.43
C GLU A 3 -25.19 -8.76 4.02
N GLN A 4 -24.38 -7.84 4.57
CA GLN A 4 -23.40 -8.21 5.57
C GLN A 4 -24.13 -8.88 6.73
N LEU A 5 -23.82 -10.15 6.97
CA LEU A 5 -24.08 -10.83 8.23
C LEU A 5 -23.53 -9.96 9.36
N GLN A 6 -24.43 -9.15 9.94
CA GLN A 6 -24.28 -8.58 11.26
C GLN A 6 -24.05 -9.77 12.19
N GLN A 7 -22.82 -9.91 12.68
CA GLN A 7 -22.56 -10.69 13.86
C GLN A 7 -23.46 -10.12 14.96
N LEU A 8 -24.51 -10.87 15.27
CA LEU A 8 -25.36 -10.66 16.44
C LEU A 8 -24.44 -10.44 17.63
N ALA A 9 -24.51 -9.22 18.16
CA ALA A 9 -23.86 -8.86 19.41
C ALA A 9 -24.20 -9.91 20.47
N PRO A 10 -23.21 -10.38 21.26
CA PRO A 10 -23.55 -11.16 22.44
C PRO A 10 -24.46 -10.31 23.32
N THR A 11 -25.59 -10.92 23.70
CA THR A 11 -26.55 -10.43 24.68
C THR A 11 -25.86 -9.75 25.86
N GLN A 12 -26.37 -8.56 26.20
CA GLN A 12 -25.95 -7.68 27.28
C GLN A 12 -25.57 -8.43 28.58
N SER A 13 -24.28 -8.64 28.75
CA SER A 13 -23.63 -8.74 30.06
C SER A 13 -22.81 -7.46 30.23
N GLY A 14 -23.10 -6.67 31.28
CA GLY A 14 -22.54 -5.33 31.50
C GLY A 14 -21.03 -5.26 31.26
N SER A 15 -20.61 -4.47 30.27
CA SER A 15 -19.22 -4.35 29.86
C SER A 15 -18.45 -3.47 30.84
N ALA A 16 -17.51 -4.06 31.58
CA ALA A 16 -16.52 -3.31 32.36
C ALA A 16 -15.72 -2.35 31.46
N LEU A 17 -15.16 -1.28 32.05
CA LEU A 17 -14.25 -0.37 31.35
C LEU A 17 -13.00 -1.13 30.89
N ASN A 18 -12.77 -1.24 29.58
CA ASN A 18 -11.53 -1.76 29.03
C ASN A 18 -10.40 -0.74 29.24
N LEU A 19 -9.32 -1.17 29.90
CA LEU A 19 -8.15 -0.36 30.18
C LEU A 19 -7.10 -0.57 29.10
N LEU A 20 -6.47 0.52 28.65
CA LEU A 20 -5.25 0.42 27.85
C LEU A 20 -4.12 -0.06 28.78
N GLU A 21 -3.41 -1.13 28.41
CA GLU A 21 -2.47 -1.88 29.26
C GLU A 21 -1.22 -1.09 29.76
N ARG A 22 -1.11 0.21 29.45
CA ARG A 22 0.10 1.01 29.72
C ARG A 22 -0.06 1.89 30.96
N ALA A 23 0.96 1.86 31.83
CA ALA A 23 1.03 2.67 33.04
C ALA A 23 1.93 3.90 32.84
N PHE A 24 1.52 5.02 33.45
CA PHE A 24 2.19 6.33 33.34
C PHE A 24 2.53 6.90 34.73
N LEU A 25 3.55 7.76 34.78
CA LEU A 25 3.97 8.45 36.02
C LEU A 25 3.01 9.56 36.45
N SER A 26 2.31 10.18 35.49
CA SER A 26 1.39 11.28 35.75
C SER A 26 0.14 11.19 34.87
N ALA A 27 -0.95 11.84 35.32
CA ALA A 27 -2.16 12.00 34.52
C ALA A 27 -1.89 12.78 33.21
N ASP A 28 -0.97 13.73 33.23
CA ASP A 28 -0.56 14.50 32.04
C ASP A 28 0.07 13.59 30.97
N ASP A 29 0.92 12.65 31.39
CA ASP A 29 1.56 11.69 30.49
C ASP A 29 0.54 10.70 29.90
N ALA A 30 -0.44 10.26 30.71
CA ALA A 30 -1.55 9.43 30.25
C ALA A 30 -2.46 10.18 29.24
N ALA A 31 -2.77 11.46 29.51
CA ALA A 31 -3.52 12.32 28.60
C ALA A 31 -2.75 12.56 27.29
N ARG A 32 -1.43 12.75 27.36
CA ARG A 32 -0.58 12.87 26.19
C ARG A 32 -0.57 11.59 25.36
N PHE A 33 -0.49 10.43 26.01
CA PHE A 33 -0.58 9.16 25.31
C PHE A 33 -1.93 9.01 24.58
N ALA A 34 -3.04 9.38 25.22
CA ALA A 34 -4.36 9.42 24.60
C ALA A 34 -4.41 10.32 23.36
N HIS A 35 -3.83 11.51 23.49
CA HIS A 35 -3.71 12.48 22.41
C HIS A 35 -2.90 11.93 21.23
N GLU A 36 -1.78 11.26 21.50
CA GLU A 36 -0.94 10.59 20.51
C GLU A 36 -1.68 9.42 19.82
N GLN A 37 -2.53 8.67 20.54
CA GLN A 37 -3.35 7.59 19.95
C GLN A 37 -4.42 8.12 18.99
N ILE A 38 -5.04 9.26 19.32
CA ILE A 38 -5.99 9.92 18.42
C ILE A 38 -5.25 10.46 17.20
N GLY A 39 -4.17 11.21 17.44
CA GLY A 39 -3.37 11.85 16.40
C GLY A 39 -4.24 12.52 15.34
N ARG A 40 -4.25 11.91 14.14
CA ARG A 40 -4.98 12.38 12.94
C ARG A 40 -6.36 11.76 12.76
N HIS A 41 -6.73 10.75 13.54
CA HIS A 41 -8.06 10.13 13.48
C HIS A 41 -9.08 11.05 14.18
N ARG A 42 -9.50 12.12 13.49
CA ARG A 42 -10.37 13.20 14.02
C ARG A 42 -11.63 13.41 13.18
N ASN A 43 -12.17 12.33 12.63
CA ASN A 43 -13.47 12.33 11.95
C ASN A 43 -14.65 12.56 12.89
N ARG A 44 -14.44 12.40 14.20
CA ARG A 44 -15.39 12.67 15.28
C ARG A 44 -14.64 13.04 16.56
N GLY A 45 -15.37 13.51 17.56
CA GLY A 45 -14.84 13.65 18.91
C GLY A 45 -14.76 12.31 19.64
N TYR A 46 -13.75 12.15 20.49
CA TYR A 46 -13.51 10.98 21.33
C TYR A 46 -13.53 11.37 22.80
N TYR A 47 -13.85 10.38 23.65
CA TYR A 47 -13.96 10.54 25.09
C TYR A 47 -13.35 9.35 25.83
N GLY A 48 -12.72 9.62 26.97
CA GLY A 48 -12.14 8.60 27.83
C GLY A 48 -11.92 9.08 29.27
N TYR A 49 -11.53 8.15 30.13
CA TYR A 49 -11.24 8.41 31.54
C TYR A 49 -9.79 8.05 31.87
N ILE A 50 -9.16 8.88 32.71
CA ILE A 50 -7.85 8.59 33.29
C ILE A 50 -8.09 8.17 34.74
N LEU A 51 -7.58 6.99 35.08
CA LEU A 51 -7.71 6.38 36.39
C LEU A 51 -6.35 6.35 37.09
N GLN A 52 -6.36 6.53 38.40
CA GLN A 52 -5.21 6.35 39.27
C GLN A 52 -5.28 4.98 39.96
N ARG A 53 -4.19 4.22 39.88
CA ARG A 53 -4.02 2.93 40.54
C ARG A 53 -3.53 3.11 41.98
N ASN A 54 -3.71 2.07 42.80
CA ASN A 54 -3.20 2.05 44.19
C ASN A 54 -1.67 2.25 44.31
N ASP A 55 -0.90 1.90 43.29
CA ASP A 55 0.56 2.13 43.21
C ASP A 55 0.92 3.55 42.73
N GLN A 56 -0.06 4.47 42.72
CA GLN A 56 0.04 5.85 42.25
C GLN A 56 0.35 6.01 40.76
N ARG A 57 0.33 4.94 39.96
CA ARG A 57 0.44 5.01 38.49
C ARG A 57 -0.90 5.40 37.85
N PHE A 58 -0.83 5.98 36.66
CA PHE A 58 -2.01 6.39 35.89
C PHE A 58 -2.21 5.47 34.69
N VAL A 59 -3.47 5.17 34.38
CA VAL A 59 -3.90 4.40 33.20
C VAL A 59 -5.07 5.10 32.53
N ILE A 60 -5.29 4.83 31.24
CA ILE A 60 -6.39 5.42 30.48
C ILE A 60 -7.30 4.33 29.91
N THR A 61 -8.60 4.59 29.88
CA THR A 61 -9.60 3.70 29.26
C THR A 61 -9.56 3.76 27.74
N ASP A 62 -10.13 2.78 27.08
CA ASP A 62 -10.38 2.86 25.64
C ASP A 62 -11.13 4.15 25.25
N LEU A 63 -10.72 4.75 24.15
CA LEU A 63 -11.30 5.99 23.63
C LEU A 63 -12.56 5.67 22.84
N THR A 64 -13.70 6.13 23.33
CA THR A 64 -15.02 5.91 22.70
C THR A 64 -15.48 7.17 21.96
N GLY A 65 -16.33 7.01 20.95
CA GLY A 65 -16.90 8.17 20.24
C GLY A 65 -17.84 8.96 21.13
N HIS A 66 -17.81 10.29 21.05
CA HIS A 66 -18.64 11.19 21.88
C HIS A 66 -20.13 10.81 21.80
N PRO A 67 -20.81 10.46 22.91
CA PRO A 67 -22.25 10.24 22.91
C PRO A 67 -23.02 11.58 22.81
N VAL A 68 -24.20 11.53 22.18
CA VAL A 68 -25.08 12.69 21.89
C VAL A 68 -25.72 13.29 23.15
N SER A 69 -25.66 12.61 24.30
CA SER A 69 -26.03 13.17 25.60
C SER A 69 -25.03 12.74 26.67
N MET A 70 -24.53 13.70 27.45
CA MET A 70 -23.55 13.46 28.54
C MET A 70 -24.21 12.99 29.85
N THR A 71 -25.47 12.58 29.79
CA THR A 71 -26.20 12.08 30.94
C THR A 71 -25.99 10.56 31.08
N SER A 72 -25.25 10.20 32.14
CA SER A 72 -25.10 8.87 32.76
C SER A 72 -24.47 7.75 31.93
N HIS A 73 -23.23 7.35 32.29
CA HIS A 73 -22.79 5.93 32.34
C HIS A 73 -21.64 5.79 33.37
N HIS A 74 -21.98 5.44 34.62
CA HIS A 74 -21.03 4.82 35.54
C HIS A 74 -21.41 3.34 35.64
N GLU A 75 -20.66 2.46 35.00
CA GLU A 75 -20.72 1.04 35.33
C GLU A 75 -19.30 0.47 35.42
N VAL A 76 -18.92 0.21 36.68
CA VAL A 76 -17.75 -0.51 37.18
C VAL A 76 -16.39 0.09 36.80
N ILE A 77 -15.90 1.01 37.65
CA ILE A 77 -14.46 1.29 37.75
C ILE A 77 -13.80 -0.02 38.22
N PRO A 78 -12.75 -0.51 37.54
CA PRO A 78 -12.07 -1.73 37.96
C PRO A 78 -11.56 -1.62 39.40
N ASP A 79 -11.59 -2.74 40.14
CA ASP A 79 -11.06 -2.80 41.49
C ASP A 79 -9.62 -2.24 41.53
N ASN A 80 -9.26 -1.52 42.60
CA ASN A 80 -7.96 -0.85 42.78
C ASN A 80 -7.68 0.37 41.89
N HIS A 81 -8.71 0.95 41.28
CA HIS A 81 -8.61 2.18 40.49
C HIS A 81 -9.56 3.27 41.00
N VAL A 82 -9.13 4.52 40.92
CA VAL A 82 -9.92 5.71 41.26
C VAL A 82 -9.99 6.63 40.05
N LEU A 83 -11.18 7.14 39.73
CA LEU A 83 -11.34 8.13 38.67
C LEU A 83 -10.60 9.43 39.03
N HIS A 84 -9.60 9.79 38.23
CA HIS A 84 -8.80 10.99 38.46
C HIS A 84 -9.24 12.15 37.56
N SER A 85 -9.38 11.91 36.25
CA SER A 85 -9.66 12.98 35.29
C SER A 85 -10.39 12.49 34.03
N ARG A 86 -11.03 13.42 33.32
CA ARG A 86 -11.70 13.16 32.04
C ARG A 86 -10.82 13.58 30.87
N PHE A 87 -10.96 12.88 29.74
CA PHE A 87 -10.27 13.20 28.50
C PHE A 87 -11.27 13.37 27.37
N TYR A 88 -11.16 14.50 26.66
CA TYR A 88 -11.99 14.86 25.52
C TYR A 88 -11.13 15.06 24.29
N SER A 89 -11.71 14.86 23.11
CA SER A 89 -11.13 15.29 21.85
C SER A 89 -12.17 15.90 20.93
N HIS A 90 -11.74 16.90 20.17
CA HIS A 90 -12.58 17.52 19.16
C HIS A 90 -12.26 16.99 17.75
N PRO A 91 -13.25 17.01 16.84
CA PRO A 91 -13.03 16.69 15.44
C PRO A 91 -12.13 17.73 14.76
N ALA A 92 -11.62 17.44 13.56
CA ALA A 92 -10.74 18.36 12.85
C ALA A 92 -11.48 19.61 12.33
N LEU A 93 -10.72 20.68 12.05
CA LEU A 93 -11.26 21.96 11.59
C LEU A 93 -12.10 21.86 10.31
N SER A 94 -11.76 20.96 9.39
CA SER A 94 -12.51 20.72 8.16
C SER A 94 -13.91 20.14 8.37
N THR A 95 -14.26 19.74 9.60
CA THR A 95 -15.62 19.28 9.92
C THR A 95 -16.57 20.41 10.27
N LEU A 96 -16.06 21.63 10.47
CA LEU A 96 -16.90 22.81 10.72
C LEU A 96 -17.58 23.30 9.44
N ASP A 97 -18.84 23.71 9.58
CA ASP A 97 -19.58 24.35 8.50
C ASP A 97 -19.14 25.81 8.32
N VAL A 98 -18.55 26.10 7.15
CA VAL A 98 -18.09 27.44 6.75
C VAL A 98 -19.25 28.46 6.76
N ALA A 99 -20.47 28.04 6.40
CA ALA A 99 -21.64 28.93 6.42
C ALA A 99 -21.98 29.36 7.85
N LYS A 100 -21.89 28.44 8.81
CA LYS A 100 -22.09 28.74 10.24
C LYS A 100 -21.00 29.65 10.80
N VAL A 101 -19.73 29.42 10.45
CA VAL A 101 -18.61 30.31 10.84
C VAL A 101 -18.85 31.73 10.32
N THR A 102 -19.29 31.84 9.07
CA THR A 102 -19.60 33.13 8.44
C THR A 102 -20.81 33.81 9.10
N GLN A 103 -21.87 33.05 9.43
CA GLN A 103 -23.04 33.55 10.14
C GLN A 103 -22.70 34.12 11.52
N LEU A 104 -21.76 33.47 12.22
CA LEU A 104 -21.24 33.91 13.52
C LEU A 104 -20.25 35.09 13.40
N LYS A 105 -19.93 35.53 12.18
CA LYS A 105 -18.93 36.58 11.88
C LYS A 105 -17.55 36.26 12.47
N TRP A 106 -17.22 34.97 12.53
CA TRP A 106 -15.95 34.48 13.03
C TRP A 106 -14.89 34.50 11.93
N THR A 107 -13.66 34.83 12.30
CA THR A 107 -12.48 34.61 11.46
C THR A 107 -12.09 33.13 11.44
N VAL A 108 -11.20 32.72 10.52
CA VAL A 108 -10.61 31.37 10.52
C VAL A 108 -9.90 31.07 11.85
N GLU A 109 -9.30 32.10 12.45
CA GLU A 109 -8.62 32.01 13.75
C GLU A 109 -9.61 31.81 14.90
N ASP A 110 -10.74 32.53 14.89
CA ASP A 110 -11.83 32.33 15.85
C ASP A 110 -12.38 30.90 15.76
N ALA A 111 -12.67 30.43 14.53
CA ALA A 111 -13.17 29.08 14.29
C ALA A 111 -12.19 28.01 14.78
N ALA A 112 -10.90 28.18 14.54
CA ALA A 112 -9.91 27.24 15.03
C ALA A 112 -9.77 27.27 16.54
N THR A 113 -9.78 28.45 17.16
CA THR A 113 -9.76 28.60 18.63
C THR A 113 -10.95 27.89 19.26
N SER A 114 -12.12 27.92 18.61
CA SER A 114 -13.32 27.25 19.11
C SER A 114 -13.20 25.72 19.27
N LEU A 115 -12.33 25.07 18.49
CA LEU A 115 -12.02 23.63 18.62
C LEU A 115 -10.82 23.34 19.53
N LEU A 116 -10.01 24.36 19.84
CA LEU A 116 -8.87 24.20 20.74
C LEU A 116 -9.30 24.34 22.21
N MET A 117 -10.42 25.00 22.48
CA MET A 117 -10.97 25.24 23.82
C MET A 117 -12.02 24.19 24.22
N PHE A 118 -12.23 24.00 25.52
CA PHE A 118 -13.34 23.15 26.02
C PHE A 118 -14.67 23.65 25.49
N SER A 119 -15.56 22.75 25.09
CA SER A 119 -16.94 23.14 24.78
C SER A 119 -17.66 23.62 26.04
N VAL A 120 -18.75 24.37 25.87
CA VAL A 120 -19.56 24.86 27.00
C VAL A 120 -20.02 23.70 27.88
N ASP A 121 -20.39 22.57 27.28
CA ASP A 121 -20.90 21.40 27.99
C ASP A 121 -19.77 20.64 28.69
N GLU A 122 -18.62 20.47 28.05
CA GLU A 122 -17.43 19.85 28.65
C GLU A 122 -16.93 20.63 29.87
N LEU A 123 -16.85 21.97 29.75
CA LEU A 123 -16.40 22.83 30.83
C LEU A 123 -17.43 22.84 31.97
N ARG A 124 -18.73 22.91 31.66
CA ARG A 124 -19.81 22.79 32.64
C ARG A 124 -19.68 21.50 33.44
N ASN A 125 -19.42 20.36 32.79
CA ASN A 125 -19.28 19.07 33.44
C ASN A 125 -18.03 18.98 34.34
N SER A 126 -16.91 19.56 33.93
CA SER A 126 -15.71 19.64 34.78
C SER A 126 -15.96 20.52 36.01
N LEU A 127 -16.60 21.68 35.84
CA LEU A 127 -16.94 22.60 36.93
C LEU A 127 -17.94 22.00 37.93
N GLN A 128 -18.95 21.25 37.47
CA GLN A 128 -19.94 20.59 38.33
C GLN A 128 -19.35 19.44 39.15
N SER A 129 -18.50 18.62 38.52
CA SER A 129 -17.91 17.45 39.18
C SER A 129 -16.66 17.77 40.01
N GLY A 130 -16.03 18.93 39.78
CA GLY A 130 -14.77 19.32 40.43
C GLY A 130 -13.56 18.48 40.00
N LEU A 131 -13.69 17.64 38.97
CA LEU A 131 -12.62 16.78 38.46
C LEU A 131 -11.83 17.50 37.34
N PRO A 132 -10.49 17.32 37.28
CA PRO A 132 -9.68 17.79 36.16
C PRO A 132 -10.14 17.19 34.82
N ALA A 133 -9.94 17.96 33.77
CA ALA A 133 -10.25 17.55 32.40
C ALA A 133 -9.09 17.88 31.46
N TYR A 134 -8.88 17.03 30.47
CA TYR A 134 -7.93 17.24 29.38
C TYR A 134 -8.69 17.33 28.06
N LEU A 135 -8.26 18.23 27.19
CA LEU A 135 -8.81 18.39 25.84
C LEU A 135 -7.72 18.29 24.79
N SER A 136 -7.91 17.35 23.90
CA SER A 136 -7.17 17.15 22.67
C SER A 136 -7.89 17.86 21.52
N GLY A 137 -7.64 19.17 21.34
CA GLY A 137 -8.38 20.02 20.40
C GLY A 137 -7.94 19.93 18.94
N ALA A 138 -6.65 19.68 18.69
CA ALA A 138 -6.08 19.49 17.34
C ALA A 138 -4.92 18.50 17.38
N GLU A 139 -4.38 18.10 16.22
CA GLU A 139 -3.27 17.11 16.13
C GLU A 139 -2.09 17.45 17.05
N ASN A 140 -1.72 18.73 17.14
CA ASN A 140 -0.59 19.21 17.95
C ASN A 140 -1.05 20.08 19.14
N SER A 141 -2.25 19.85 19.68
CA SER A 141 -2.77 20.65 20.79
C SER A 141 -3.45 19.81 21.86
N LEU A 142 -2.93 19.95 23.08
CA LEU A 142 -3.45 19.33 24.29
C LEU A 142 -3.42 20.35 25.42
N ILE A 143 -4.57 20.59 26.04
CA ILE A 143 -4.72 21.45 27.21
C ILE A 143 -5.30 20.67 28.39
N GLY A 144 -4.94 21.05 29.61
CA GLY A 144 -5.49 20.53 30.86
C GLY A 144 -6.17 21.64 31.65
N PHE A 145 -7.28 21.34 32.29
CA PHE A 145 -8.04 22.26 33.12
C PHE A 145 -8.32 21.65 34.49
N THR A 146 -7.95 22.36 35.56
CA THR A 146 -8.29 22.01 36.94
C THR A 146 -9.15 23.12 37.55
N PRO A 147 -10.40 22.83 37.98
CA PRO A 147 -11.30 23.86 38.47
C PRO A 147 -10.86 24.42 39.84
N ASP A 148 -10.93 25.74 40.01
CA ASP A 148 -10.73 26.41 41.30
C ASP A 148 -12.09 26.70 41.96
N ARG A 149 -12.41 26.00 43.06
CA ARG A 149 -13.76 25.93 43.65
C ARG A 149 -14.48 27.29 43.83
N PRO A 150 -13.85 28.37 44.30
CA PRO A 150 -14.54 29.65 44.51
C PRO A 150 -14.91 30.35 43.21
N ARG A 151 -14.04 30.31 42.20
CA ARG A 151 -14.23 31.01 40.91
C ARG A 151 -15.01 30.16 39.91
N ALA A 152 -14.90 28.84 40.02
CA ALA A 152 -15.65 27.86 39.23
C ALA A 152 -17.17 28.06 39.34
N LEU A 153 -17.68 28.38 40.52
CA LEU A 153 -19.12 28.59 40.75
C LEU A 153 -19.67 29.83 40.01
N SER A 154 -18.86 30.89 39.87
CA SER A 154 -19.24 32.10 39.14
C SER A 154 -19.38 31.84 37.65
N LEU A 155 -18.38 31.18 37.04
CA LEU A 155 -18.44 30.80 35.63
C LEU A 155 -19.55 29.78 35.37
N LEU A 156 -19.76 28.82 36.27
CA LEU A 156 -20.84 27.83 36.17
C LEU A 156 -22.22 28.51 36.12
N ALA A 157 -22.45 29.54 36.93
CA ALA A 157 -23.69 30.32 36.90
C ALA A 157 -23.86 31.07 35.57
N GLN A 158 -22.79 31.63 35.01
CA GLN A 158 -22.83 32.33 33.71
C GLN A 158 -23.03 31.39 32.51
N LEU A 159 -22.63 30.12 32.62
CA LEU A 159 -22.86 29.08 31.61
C LEU A 159 -24.27 28.49 31.66
N GLY A 160 -24.93 28.54 32.83
CA GLY A 160 -26.27 28.00 33.05
C GLY A 160 -26.35 26.47 32.89
N THR A 161 -27.52 25.96 32.50
CA THR A 161 -27.77 24.53 32.23
C THR A 161 -28.09 24.29 30.76
N GLU A 162 -28.15 23.04 30.31
CA GLU A 162 -28.57 22.73 28.93
C GLU A 162 -30.00 23.23 28.64
N ALA A 163 -30.92 23.07 29.61
CA ALA A 163 -32.32 23.52 29.49
C ALA A 163 -32.49 25.05 29.61
N ALA A 164 -31.59 25.71 30.35
CA ALA A 164 -31.59 27.16 30.54
C ALA A 164 -30.15 27.70 30.37
N PRO A 165 -29.68 27.93 29.13
CA PRO A 165 -28.32 28.37 28.87
C PRO A 165 -28.13 29.80 29.38
N GLY A 166 -27.02 30.03 30.09
CA GLY A 166 -26.69 31.32 30.66
C GLY A 166 -26.25 32.34 29.60
N VAL A 167 -26.01 33.59 30.03
CA VAL A 167 -25.67 34.72 29.15
C VAL A 167 -24.44 34.42 28.30
N PHE A 168 -23.43 33.76 28.87
CA PHE A 168 -22.18 33.44 28.17
C PHE A 168 -22.37 32.34 27.11
N ALA A 169 -23.13 31.29 27.45
CA ALA A 169 -23.44 30.19 26.52
C ALA A 169 -24.31 30.67 25.34
N LEU A 170 -25.30 31.53 25.60
CA LEU A 170 -26.12 32.15 24.55
C LEU A 170 -25.31 33.11 23.68
N GLY A 171 -24.40 33.88 24.29
CA GLY A 171 -23.55 34.82 23.57
C GLY A 171 -22.60 34.13 22.61
N LEU A 172 -22.00 33.01 23.00
CA LEU A 172 -21.17 32.20 22.12
C LEU A 172 -21.98 31.54 20.99
N LYS A 173 -23.19 31.03 21.30
CA LYS A 173 -24.10 30.43 20.30
C LYS A 173 -24.59 31.44 19.25
N LYS A 174 -24.72 32.72 19.62
CA LYS A 174 -25.14 33.82 18.74
C LYS A 174 -23.97 34.56 18.07
N GLY A 175 -22.72 34.24 18.44
CA GLY A 175 -21.52 34.91 17.93
C GLY A 175 -21.29 36.32 18.49
N THR A 176 -22.01 36.74 19.53
CA THR A 176 -21.76 38.04 20.20
C THR A 176 -20.53 38.00 21.11
N ILE A 177 -20.19 36.82 21.62
CA ILE A 177 -18.97 36.54 22.39
C ILE A 177 -18.03 35.73 21.51
N LYS A 178 -16.76 36.10 21.48
CA LYS A 178 -15.73 35.39 20.70
C LYS A 178 -15.14 34.22 21.49
N PRO A 179 -14.67 33.15 20.82
CA PRO A 179 -14.01 32.01 21.47
C PRO A 179 -12.84 32.42 22.39
N GLU A 180 -12.05 33.41 22.00
CA GLU A 180 -10.92 33.89 22.81
C GLU A 180 -11.35 34.42 24.18
N GLN A 181 -12.46 35.18 24.24
CA GLN A 181 -13.02 35.69 25.50
C GLN A 181 -13.47 34.55 26.42
N PHE A 182 -13.94 33.44 25.86
CA PHE A 182 -14.32 32.27 26.65
C PHE A 182 -13.11 31.55 27.25
N VAL A 183 -12.00 31.51 26.53
CA VAL A 183 -10.73 30.96 27.04
C VAL A 183 -10.21 31.77 28.23
N GLU A 184 -10.29 33.10 28.17
CA GLU A 184 -9.88 33.98 29.27
C GLU A 184 -10.70 33.74 30.54
N GLU A 185 -12.02 33.64 30.42
CA GLU A 185 -12.89 33.33 31.55
C GLU A 185 -12.65 31.91 32.10
N ALA A 186 -12.41 30.92 31.24
CA ALA A 186 -12.03 29.58 31.67
C ALA A 186 -10.69 29.58 32.42
N ALA A 187 -9.70 30.35 31.96
CA ALA A 187 -8.42 30.51 32.64
C ALA A 187 -8.56 31.26 33.98
N ALA A 188 -9.53 32.16 34.11
CA ALA A 188 -9.84 32.85 35.37
C ALA A 188 -10.54 31.94 36.39
N ALA A 189 -11.37 31.00 35.92
CA ALA A 189 -12.15 30.07 36.75
C ALA A 189 -11.36 28.87 37.31
N GLY A 190 -10.12 28.65 36.85
CA GLY A 190 -9.29 27.53 37.30
C GLY A 190 -7.84 27.62 36.87
N ASP A 191 -7.15 26.48 36.88
CA ASP A 191 -5.80 26.32 36.35
C ASP A 191 -5.87 25.69 34.96
N LEU A 192 -5.79 26.53 33.92
CA LEU A 192 -5.74 26.12 32.53
C LEU A 192 -4.30 26.07 32.04
N GLN A 193 -3.84 24.88 31.64
CA GLN A 193 -2.46 24.60 31.26
C GLN A 193 -2.36 24.08 29.82
N VAL A 194 -1.32 24.51 29.10
CA VAL A 194 -0.96 23.97 27.80
C VAL A 194 0.05 22.84 28.00
N LEU A 195 -0.27 21.63 27.54
CA LEU A 195 0.62 20.46 27.58
C LEU A 195 1.33 20.24 26.23
N VAL A 196 0.61 20.42 25.13
CA VAL A 196 1.14 20.40 23.76
C VAL A 196 0.65 21.68 23.06
N SER A 197 1.59 22.46 22.52
CA SER A 197 1.30 23.69 21.80
C SER A 197 1.41 23.48 20.30
N ASN A 198 0.43 24.00 19.57
CA ASN A 198 0.36 24.04 18.10
C ASN A 198 0.84 25.41 17.54
N GLY A 199 1.50 26.24 18.36
CA GLY A 199 1.91 27.59 18.00
C GLY A 199 0.84 28.67 18.17
N ARG A 200 -0.45 28.30 18.29
CA ARG A 200 -1.54 29.23 18.68
C ARG A 200 -1.62 29.41 20.18
N TRP A 201 -1.38 28.34 20.93
CA TRP A 201 -1.19 28.43 22.38
C TRP A 201 0.16 29.03 22.73
N ARG A 202 0.24 29.66 23.92
CA ARG A 202 1.52 29.97 24.57
C ARG A 202 2.39 28.70 24.69
N PRO A 203 3.72 28.83 24.90
CA PRO A 203 4.56 27.70 25.25
C PRO A 203 3.97 26.96 26.44
N ARG A 204 4.30 25.68 26.53
CA ARG A 204 3.86 24.78 27.60
C ARG A 204 3.93 25.46 28.98
N GLY A 205 2.83 25.39 29.72
CA GLY A 205 2.66 26.05 31.02
C GLY A 205 1.26 26.65 31.20
N ARG A 206 1.06 27.37 32.31
CA ARG A 206 -0.21 28.00 32.65
C ARG A 206 -0.56 29.15 31.71
N ILE A 207 -1.83 29.22 31.30
CA ILE A 207 -2.37 30.33 30.51
C ILE A 207 -2.66 31.51 31.46
N THR A 208 -1.84 32.56 31.38
CA THR A 208 -1.90 33.73 32.28
C THR A 208 -2.21 35.05 31.57
N GLY A 209 -2.52 35.01 30.27
CA GLY A 209 -2.84 36.19 29.46
C GLY A 209 -3.37 35.81 28.06
N PRO A 210 -3.57 36.78 27.16
CA PRO A 210 -4.27 36.56 25.89
C PRO A 210 -3.61 35.52 25.00
N VAL A 211 -4.43 34.89 24.14
CA VAL A 211 -4.06 33.81 23.21
C VAL A 211 -3.42 34.42 21.96
N VAL A 212 -2.21 34.93 22.09
CA VAL A 212 -1.50 35.54 20.97
C VAL A 212 -0.79 34.45 20.16
N ALA A 213 -1.17 34.26 18.90
CA ALA A 213 -0.38 33.46 17.97
C ALA A 213 0.93 34.19 17.66
N GLY A 214 2.07 33.54 17.86
CA GLY A 214 3.36 34.16 17.60
C GLY A 214 4.52 33.18 17.69
N PRO A 215 5.70 33.51 17.13
CA PRO A 215 6.88 32.68 17.27
C PRO A 215 7.35 32.73 18.72
N TRP A 216 6.92 31.75 19.51
CA TRP A 216 7.32 31.67 20.89
C TRP A 216 8.74 31.10 21.02
N ALA A 217 9.61 31.80 21.74
CA ALA A 217 10.90 31.25 22.13
C ALA A 217 10.68 30.02 23.03
N ARG A 218 11.39 28.92 22.74
CA ARG A 218 11.29 27.70 23.55
C ARG A 218 11.86 27.92 24.95
N SER A 219 11.00 27.77 25.96
CA SER A 219 11.38 27.72 27.36
C SER A 219 11.68 26.29 27.80
N VAL A 220 12.49 26.13 28.86
CA VAL A 220 12.60 24.84 29.54
C VAL A 220 11.20 24.52 30.09
N PRO A 221 10.66 23.33 29.79
CA PRO A 221 9.35 22.93 30.31
C PRO A 221 9.32 23.04 31.84
N GLU A 222 8.24 23.59 32.39
CA GLU A 222 8.02 23.57 33.84
C GLU A 222 7.94 22.13 34.38
N ARG A 223 7.40 21.22 33.55
CA ARG A 223 7.35 19.78 33.79
C ARG A 223 7.79 19.05 32.52
N VAL A 224 8.62 18.02 32.63
CA VAL A 224 9.04 17.19 31.49
C VAL A 224 7.96 16.14 31.21
N SER A 225 7.64 15.88 29.93
CA SER A 225 6.75 14.76 29.58
C SER A 225 7.52 13.45 29.47
N PHE A 226 6.93 12.36 29.97
CA PHE A 226 7.49 11.02 29.91
C PHE A 226 6.60 10.07 29.11
N GLY A 227 7.22 9.02 28.57
CA GLY A 227 6.50 7.90 27.95
C GLY A 227 5.90 6.95 29.00
N ALA A 228 5.31 5.85 28.53
CA ALA A 228 4.86 4.77 29.41
C ALA A 228 6.06 4.14 30.14
N VAL A 229 5.78 3.46 31.25
CA VAL A 229 6.76 2.68 32.00
C VAL A 229 6.97 1.32 31.33
N PHE A 230 8.22 0.99 31.00
CA PHE A 230 8.62 -0.26 30.36
C PHE A 230 9.58 -1.07 31.23
N GLN A 231 9.69 -2.37 30.95
CA GLN A 231 10.60 -3.27 31.69
C GLN A 231 12.03 -3.23 31.14
N SER A 232 12.23 -2.67 29.94
CA SER A 232 13.56 -2.51 29.35
C SER A 232 13.75 -1.15 28.66
N ALA A 233 15.00 -0.70 28.60
CA ALA A 233 15.36 0.49 27.82
C ALA A 233 15.10 0.32 26.32
N ASP A 234 15.22 -0.91 25.81
CA ASP A 234 14.98 -1.22 24.40
C ASP A 234 13.50 -1.06 24.02
N GLU A 235 12.57 -1.50 24.89
CA GLU A 235 11.12 -1.26 24.72
C GLU A 235 10.77 0.22 24.80
N ALA A 236 11.36 0.95 25.75
CA ALA A 236 11.14 2.41 25.86
C ALA A 236 11.62 3.16 24.62
N ALA A 237 12.73 2.73 24.02
CA ALA A 237 13.24 3.28 22.76
C ALA A 237 12.33 2.95 21.58
N LEU A 238 11.83 1.71 21.49
CA LEU A 238 10.90 1.26 20.45
C LEU A 238 9.55 1.98 20.53
N ASP A 239 9.02 2.21 21.73
CA ASP A 239 7.80 3.01 21.92
C ASP A 239 8.02 4.46 21.49
N ARG A 240 9.16 5.05 21.87
CA ARG A 240 9.50 6.42 21.47
C ARG A 240 9.67 6.53 19.95
N TYR A 241 10.21 5.51 19.31
CA TYR A 241 10.29 5.40 17.85
C TYR A 241 8.90 5.26 17.20
N ALA A 242 8.01 4.43 17.74
CA ALA A 242 6.67 4.24 17.18
C ALA A 242 5.83 5.54 17.20
N LYS A 243 6.14 6.44 18.15
CA LYS A 243 5.53 7.76 18.33
C LYS A 243 6.28 8.90 17.64
N ASP A 244 7.28 8.60 16.80
CA ASP A 244 8.16 9.61 16.18
C ASP A 244 7.38 10.56 15.22
N THR A 245 6.09 10.29 14.95
CA THR A 245 5.14 10.88 13.98
C THR A 245 5.05 12.42 13.89
N GLU A 246 5.43 13.18 14.91
CA GLU A 246 4.93 14.57 15.06
C GLU A 246 5.70 15.71 14.33
N LEU A 247 6.96 15.57 13.87
CA LEU A 247 7.81 16.78 13.64
C LEU A 247 8.68 16.86 12.36
N TYR A 248 8.31 16.18 11.27
CA TYR A 248 9.22 15.91 10.14
C TYR A 248 9.41 16.99 9.03
N ASP A 249 9.08 18.26 9.24
CA ASP A 249 9.30 19.29 8.20
C ASP A 249 10.48 20.23 8.43
N GLU A 250 11.02 20.28 9.64
CA GLU A 250 12.21 21.06 9.92
C GLU A 250 13.45 20.17 9.77
N GLU A 251 14.48 20.65 9.06
CA GLU A 251 15.80 20.01 9.00
C GLU A 251 16.53 20.12 10.35
N ARG A 252 15.96 19.51 11.38
CA ARG A 252 16.48 19.58 12.75
C ARG A 252 16.88 18.19 13.23
N THR A 253 17.97 18.18 13.97
CA THR A 253 18.38 17.06 14.80
C THR A 253 17.58 17.13 16.10
N TRP A 254 17.05 15.99 16.54
CA TRP A 254 16.31 15.85 17.78
C TRP A 254 17.05 14.90 18.72
N PHE A 255 16.98 15.18 20.01
CA PHE A 255 17.50 14.29 21.04
C PHE A 255 16.52 14.09 22.19
N GLY A 256 16.70 13.01 22.93
CA GLY A 256 15.97 12.70 24.15
C GLY A 256 16.80 11.82 25.07
N PHE A 257 16.22 11.43 26.20
CA PHE A 257 16.87 10.60 27.20
C PHE A 257 15.97 9.42 27.58
N ILE A 258 16.59 8.30 27.94
CA ILE A 258 15.92 7.19 28.62
C ILE A 258 16.42 7.19 30.05
N LEU A 259 15.51 7.17 31.00
CA LEU A 259 15.82 7.13 32.43
C LEU A 259 15.48 5.75 33.00
N LYS A 260 16.27 5.29 33.98
CA LYS A 260 16.04 4.06 34.73
C LYS A 260 15.75 4.38 36.19
N GLN A 261 14.76 3.72 36.78
CA GLN A 261 14.47 3.85 38.21
C GLN A 261 15.56 3.17 39.06
N GLN A 262 15.98 3.81 40.15
CA GLN A 262 16.94 3.20 41.06
C GLN A 262 16.32 1.99 41.79
N GLY A 263 16.94 0.81 41.66
CA GLY A 263 16.52 -0.41 42.34
C GLY A 263 15.39 -1.21 41.67
N LYS A 264 14.87 -0.76 40.52
CA LYS A 264 13.86 -1.50 39.73
C LYS A 264 14.21 -1.51 38.23
N GLU A 265 13.73 -2.53 37.51
CA GLU A 265 13.77 -2.58 36.04
C GLU A 265 12.59 -1.80 35.45
N GLU A 266 12.46 -0.53 35.82
CA GLU A 266 11.46 0.40 35.28
C GLU A 266 12.18 1.48 34.45
N TYR A 267 11.79 1.62 33.18
CA TYR A 267 12.39 2.52 32.21
C TYR A 267 11.36 3.46 31.60
N ILE A 268 11.74 4.73 31.41
CA ILE A 268 10.89 5.74 30.78
C ILE A 268 11.70 6.54 29.75
N ALA A 269 11.08 6.91 28.64
CA ALA A 269 11.66 7.81 27.66
C ALA A 269 11.15 9.24 27.88
N THR A 270 12.02 10.25 27.82
CA THR A 270 11.61 11.66 27.84
C THR A 270 11.03 12.11 26.51
N GLU A 271 10.35 13.26 26.52
CA GLU A 271 10.07 13.99 25.28
C GLU A 271 11.35 14.38 24.53
N ARG A 272 11.18 14.73 23.26
CA ARG A 272 12.28 15.06 22.35
C ARG A 272 12.51 16.57 22.30
N VAL A 273 13.76 16.93 22.07
CA VAL A 273 14.27 18.29 22.10
C VAL A 273 14.97 18.55 20.76
N PRO A 274 14.53 19.54 19.95
CA PRO A 274 15.25 19.92 18.76
C PRO A 274 16.54 20.63 19.15
N VAL A 275 17.59 20.41 18.40
CA VAL A 275 18.83 21.18 18.48
C VAL A 275 18.57 22.54 17.84
N SER A 276 18.87 23.62 18.57
CA SER A 276 18.75 25.01 18.09
C SER A 276 20.01 25.80 18.37
N ASP A 277 20.29 26.80 17.51
CA ASP A 277 21.46 27.68 17.67
C ASP A 277 21.29 28.57 18.91
N GLY A 278 21.92 28.18 20.01
CA GLY A 278 21.94 28.95 21.27
C GLY A 278 21.82 28.08 22.52
N ARG A 279 20.57 27.83 22.96
CA ARG A 279 20.23 27.23 24.27
C ARG A 279 20.24 25.69 24.26
N ASP A 280 19.65 25.07 23.24
CA ASP A 280 19.43 23.62 23.20
C ASP A 280 20.55 22.91 22.43
N LYS A 281 21.68 22.73 23.11
CA LYS A 281 22.80 21.92 22.64
C LYS A 281 22.43 20.43 22.70
N LEU A 282 22.93 19.65 21.73
CA LEU A 282 22.72 18.21 21.65
C LEU A 282 23.07 17.53 22.99
N TYR A 283 22.14 16.74 23.54
CA TYR A 283 22.24 16.03 24.84
C TYR A 283 22.41 16.92 26.09
N SER A 284 22.14 18.22 26.00
CA SER A 284 22.10 19.09 27.17
C SER A 284 20.95 18.72 28.10
N LEU A 285 21.26 18.19 29.29
CA LEU A 285 20.25 17.92 30.32
C LEU A 285 19.52 19.19 30.79
N ARG A 286 20.14 20.37 30.67
CA ARG A 286 19.52 21.66 31.01
C ARG A 286 18.35 22.05 30.09
N SER A 287 18.22 21.39 28.94
CA SER A 287 17.09 21.62 28.02
C SER A 287 15.78 21.02 28.54
N LEU A 288 15.83 20.05 29.45
CA LEU A 288 14.65 19.41 30.06
C LEU A 288 14.62 19.53 31.57
N PHE A 289 15.75 19.42 32.26
CA PHE A 289 15.80 19.32 33.72
C PHE A 289 16.40 20.58 34.36
N GLY A 290 15.73 21.08 35.39
CA GLY A 290 16.26 22.09 36.29
C GLY A 290 17.38 21.55 37.18
N ILE A 291 18.19 22.45 37.75
CA ILE A 291 19.29 22.12 38.66
C ILE A 291 18.94 22.52 40.08
N SER A 292 19.18 21.61 41.04
CA SER A 292 19.04 21.88 42.47
C SER A 292 20.10 22.88 42.91
N ARG A 293 19.65 24.03 43.46
CA ARG A 293 20.56 25.06 44.00
C ARG A 293 21.37 24.59 45.22
N LYS A 294 20.98 23.49 45.87
CA LYS A 294 21.64 22.98 47.09
C LYS A 294 22.65 21.87 46.81
N THR A 295 22.40 21.00 45.82
CA THR A 295 23.24 19.82 45.53
C THR A 295 23.97 19.91 44.18
N GLY A 296 23.55 20.82 43.28
CA GLY A 296 24.10 20.90 41.92
C GLY A 296 23.61 19.80 40.98
N ASP A 297 22.78 18.86 41.46
CA ASP A 297 22.23 17.76 40.69
C ASP A 297 20.97 18.16 39.91
N TYR A 298 20.71 17.44 38.81
CA TYR A 298 19.48 17.58 38.02
C TYR A 298 18.26 17.00 38.76
N HIS A 299 17.12 17.67 38.67
CA HIS A 299 15.86 17.16 39.21
C HIS A 299 15.24 16.12 38.27
N TYR A 300 15.44 14.83 38.59
CA TYR A 300 14.75 13.71 37.94
C TYR A 300 13.46 13.31 38.68
N PRO A 301 12.45 12.74 38.01
CA PRO A 301 11.26 12.21 38.67
C PRO A 301 11.63 10.97 39.53
N GLU A 302 10.93 10.73 40.65
CA GLU A 302 10.88 9.46 41.40
C GLU A 302 12.21 8.66 41.54
N SER A 303 13.34 9.34 41.78
CA SER A 303 14.69 8.71 41.87
C SER A 303 15.19 8.03 40.58
N PHE A 304 14.65 8.41 39.42
CA PHE A 304 15.18 7.99 38.13
C PHE A 304 16.55 8.63 37.86
N LYS A 305 17.41 7.91 37.10
CA LYS A 305 18.71 8.41 36.65
C LYS A 305 18.88 8.19 35.15
N LEU A 306 19.68 9.04 34.50
CA LEU A 306 19.98 8.97 33.07
C LEU A 306 20.55 7.59 32.67
N HIS A 307 19.87 6.82 31.86
CA HIS A 307 20.36 5.52 31.38
C HIS A 307 20.92 5.57 29.96
N ALA A 308 20.21 6.20 29.02
CA ALA A 308 20.61 6.25 27.61
C ALA A 308 20.31 7.59 26.94
N PHE A 309 20.99 7.85 25.82
CA PHE A 309 20.66 8.91 24.89
C PHE A 309 19.79 8.40 23.75
N TYR A 310 18.91 9.25 23.23
CA TYR A 310 18.10 8.98 22.04
C TYR A 310 18.36 10.08 20.99
N TYR A 311 18.62 9.68 19.75
CA TYR A 311 18.87 10.55 18.60
C TYR A 311 17.82 10.30 17.52
N SER A 312 17.34 11.36 16.87
CA SER A 312 16.49 11.25 15.70
C SER A 312 16.77 12.42 14.76
N ARG A 313 16.80 12.17 13.44
CA ARG A 313 16.98 13.22 12.43
C ARG A 313 15.98 13.03 11.29
N GLN A 314 15.29 14.10 10.94
CA GLN A 314 13.99 14.00 10.28
C GLN A 314 13.97 14.45 8.80
N ARG A 315 14.89 15.30 8.33
CA ARG A 315 15.05 15.62 6.89
C ARG A 315 16.43 16.23 6.58
N VAL A 316 16.96 15.95 5.38
CA VAL A 316 18.06 16.70 4.74
C VAL A 316 17.71 16.91 3.27
N LYS A 317 17.14 18.08 2.92
CA LYS A 317 16.82 18.46 1.53
C LYS A 317 18.08 18.82 0.76
N HIS A 318 19.09 19.44 1.40
CA HIS A 318 20.25 19.99 0.68
C HIS A 318 21.59 19.89 1.43
N ALA A 319 22.06 18.68 1.75
CA ALA A 319 23.48 18.52 2.06
C ALA A 319 24.29 18.66 0.76
N ARG A 320 25.23 19.63 0.70
CA ARG A 320 26.15 19.83 -0.44
C ARG A 320 27.06 18.62 -0.72
N ASP A 321 27.26 17.76 0.28
CA ASP A 321 28.15 16.60 0.24
C ASP A 321 27.34 15.28 0.20
N PRO A 322 27.51 14.44 -0.84
CA PRO A 322 26.86 13.13 -0.94
C PRO A 322 27.10 12.21 0.27
N ALA A 323 28.31 12.20 0.84
CA ALA A 323 28.65 11.33 1.96
C ALA A 323 27.88 11.72 3.24
N ARG A 324 27.80 13.03 3.50
CA ARG A 324 27.00 13.56 4.63
C ARG A 324 25.51 13.36 4.42
N ARG A 325 25.03 13.46 3.17
CA ARG A 325 23.62 13.20 2.84
C ARG A 325 23.25 11.76 3.13
N TRP A 326 24.09 10.81 2.68
CA TRP A 326 23.90 9.38 2.96
C TRP A 326 23.90 9.11 4.46
N LEU A 327 24.88 9.64 5.20
CA LEU A 327 24.95 9.46 6.66
C LEU A 327 23.74 10.06 7.37
N ALA A 328 23.26 11.24 6.96
CA ALA A 328 22.09 11.84 7.59
C ALA A 328 20.79 11.09 7.27
N HIS A 329 20.74 10.34 6.16
CA HIS A 329 19.58 9.54 5.78
C HIS A 329 19.56 8.17 6.49
N HIS A 330 20.71 7.49 6.51
CA HIS A 330 20.82 6.10 6.95
C HIS A 330 21.50 5.91 8.32
N PHE A 331 22.12 6.95 8.90
CA PHE A 331 22.88 6.84 10.15
C PHE A 331 22.96 8.18 10.93
N ILE A 332 23.95 8.33 11.81
CA ILE A 332 24.28 9.56 12.53
C ILE A 332 25.51 10.23 11.90
N VAL A 333 25.52 11.57 11.86
CA VAL A 333 26.70 12.31 11.37
C VAL A 333 27.84 12.32 12.40
N PRO A 334 29.12 12.33 11.98
CA PRO A 334 30.26 12.18 12.90
C PRO A 334 30.30 13.22 14.02
N ARG A 335 29.89 14.47 13.74
CA ARG A 335 29.86 15.56 14.73
C ARG A 335 28.88 15.30 15.87
N ASP A 336 27.74 14.70 15.56
CA ASP A 336 26.69 14.44 16.55
C ASP A 336 27.06 13.22 17.41
N LEU A 337 27.64 12.19 16.78
CA LEU A 337 28.17 11.01 17.49
C LEU A 337 29.34 11.36 18.42
N PHE A 338 30.19 12.30 18.02
CA PHE A 338 31.31 12.78 18.83
C PHE A 338 30.86 13.25 20.22
N VAL A 339 29.74 13.99 20.31
CA VAL A 339 29.23 14.49 21.59
C VAL A 339 28.97 13.34 22.56
N VAL A 340 28.39 12.23 22.09
CA VAL A 340 28.10 11.05 22.90
C VAL A 340 29.37 10.36 23.37
N VAL A 341 30.31 10.11 22.45
CA VAL A 341 31.57 9.42 22.77
C VAL A 341 32.39 10.27 23.75
N TYR A 342 32.45 11.58 23.51
CA TYR A 342 33.15 12.52 24.36
C TYR A 342 32.54 12.61 25.77
N ASP A 343 31.21 12.72 25.90
CA ASP A 343 30.53 12.75 27.20
C ASP A 343 30.67 11.43 27.97
N SER A 344 30.71 10.30 27.26
CA SER A 344 30.98 8.99 27.87
C SER A 344 32.41 8.87 28.42
N ASN A 345 33.38 9.52 27.79
CA ASN A 345 34.78 9.53 28.22
C ASN A 345 35.08 10.58 29.31
N LYS A 346 34.27 11.63 29.43
CA LYS A 346 34.50 12.76 30.36
C LYS A 346 34.08 12.56 31.81
N ARG A 347 33.30 11.53 32.13
CA ARG A 347 32.77 11.30 33.49
C ARG A 347 33.35 10.08 34.26
N PRO A 348 34.67 9.78 34.22
CA PRO A 348 35.23 8.64 34.95
C PRO A 348 35.26 8.83 36.48
N VAL A 349 35.11 10.07 36.99
CA VAL A 349 35.30 10.39 38.41
C VAL A 349 34.10 10.06 39.30
N LEU A 350 32.88 9.96 38.75
CA LEU A 350 31.65 9.73 39.53
C LEU A 350 31.13 8.29 39.49
N ASP A 351 31.49 7.51 38.46
CA ASP A 351 31.13 6.09 38.31
C ASP A 351 32.00 5.45 37.21
N PRO A 352 33.19 4.88 37.54
CA PRO A 352 34.19 4.47 36.55
C PRO A 352 33.75 3.33 35.61
N ASP A 353 32.62 2.68 35.87
CA ASP A 353 32.10 1.55 35.09
C ASP A 353 30.95 1.90 34.13
N ARG A 354 30.45 3.13 34.13
CA ARG A 354 29.18 3.47 33.46
C ARG A 354 29.36 3.96 32.01
N VAL A 355 29.08 3.08 31.06
CA VAL A 355 28.94 3.42 29.64
C VAL A 355 27.47 3.79 29.34
N ILE A 356 27.23 4.94 28.69
CA ILE A 356 25.88 5.39 28.32
C ILE A 356 25.56 4.92 26.88
N PRO A 357 24.57 4.03 26.67
CA PRO A 357 24.11 3.64 25.33
C PRO A 357 23.44 4.79 24.58
N LEU A 358 23.51 4.73 23.25
CA LEU A 358 22.85 5.64 22.32
C LEU A 358 21.89 4.88 21.41
N TYR A 359 20.63 5.31 21.38
CA TYR A 359 19.65 4.88 20.39
C TYR A 359 19.59 5.89 19.23
N ILE A 360 19.60 5.39 17.98
CA ILE A 360 19.63 6.20 16.76
C ILE A 360 18.43 5.82 15.90
N SER A 361 17.45 6.72 15.81
CA SER A 361 16.35 6.67 14.85
C SER A 361 16.82 7.31 13.54
N THR A 362 16.91 6.52 12.48
CA THR A 362 17.33 6.98 11.15
C THR A 362 16.13 7.47 10.35
N GLN A 363 16.37 8.36 9.38
CA GLN A 363 15.28 8.97 8.58
C GLN A 363 14.53 7.93 7.74
N ASP A 364 15.25 6.93 7.23
CA ASP A 364 14.71 5.78 6.49
C ASP A 364 14.05 4.72 7.40
N GLY A 365 13.95 5.00 8.70
CA GLY A 365 13.13 4.27 9.66
C GLY A 365 13.82 3.16 10.43
N ALA A 366 15.13 2.94 10.33
CA ALA A 366 15.81 2.00 11.22
C ALA A 366 15.92 2.58 12.64
N LEU A 367 16.01 1.68 13.63
CA LEU A 367 16.38 2.01 15.00
C LEU A 367 17.63 1.21 15.34
N LEU A 368 18.70 1.90 15.70
CA LEU A 368 19.99 1.31 16.05
C LEU A 368 20.33 1.60 17.50
N LYS A 369 21.12 0.73 18.12
CA LYS A 369 21.66 0.88 19.47
C LYS A 369 23.17 0.80 19.40
N TYR A 370 23.85 1.84 19.86
CA TYR A 370 25.31 1.91 19.91
C TYR A 370 25.78 2.00 21.36
N VAL A 371 26.69 1.11 21.75
CA VAL A 371 27.35 1.10 23.06
C VAL A 371 28.86 1.29 22.86
N PRO A 372 29.44 2.42 23.26
CA PRO A 372 30.88 2.64 23.15
C PRO A 372 31.68 1.58 23.93
N ARG A 373 32.79 1.07 23.36
CA ARG A 373 33.69 0.19 24.11
C ARG A 373 34.54 1.02 25.08
N LYS A 374 34.83 0.47 26.27
CA LYS A 374 35.79 1.07 27.21
C LYS A 374 37.14 1.30 26.51
N GLY A 375 37.66 2.53 26.57
CA GLY A 375 38.94 2.91 25.94
C GLY A 375 38.90 3.03 24.41
N THR A 376 37.73 3.31 23.82
CA THR A 376 37.60 3.55 22.38
C THR A 376 38.50 4.70 21.92
N LYS A 377 39.22 4.48 20.81
CA LYS A 377 40.03 5.50 20.12
C LYS A 377 39.24 6.31 19.08
N LEU A 378 37.93 6.07 18.98
CA LEU A 378 37.07 6.82 18.06
C LEU A 378 36.99 8.28 18.53
N PHE A 379 37.33 9.23 17.64
CA PHE A 379 37.45 10.65 17.93
C PHE A 379 38.60 11.06 18.87
N ASP A 380 39.58 10.18 19.03
CA ASP A 380 40.82 10.52 19.72
C ASP A 380 41.77 11.26 18.76
N ASN A 381 42.14 12.49 19.12
CA ASN A 381 43.07 13.31 18.32
C ASN A 381 44.50 12.76 18.37
N ASP A 382 44.85 11.97 19.39
CA ASP A 382 46.18 11.38 19.53
C ASP A 382 46.35 10.13 18.64
N THR A 383 45.24 9.62 18.07
CA THR A 383 45.25 8.47 17.17
C THR A 383 45.16 8.95 15.71
N PRO A 384 46.15 8.62 14.85
CA PRO A 384 46.18 9.10 13.46
C PRO A 384 44.91 8.78 12.68
N GLY A 385 44.28 9.79 12.09
CA GLY A 385 43.10 9.64 11.23
C GLY A 385 41.79 9.33 11.98
N MET A 386 41.81 9.29 13.31
CA MET A 386 40.64 9.02 14.16
C MET A 386 40.07 10.28 14.81
N GLY A 387 40.75 11.43 14.72
CA GLY A 387 40.22 12.72 15.17
C GLY A 387 38.96 13.12 14.40
N LEU A 388 38.08 13.92 15.02
CA LEU A 388 36.81 14.35 14.39
C LEU A 388 37.05 15.10 13.06
N GLU A 389 38.02 16.01 13.05
CA GLU A 389 38.34 16.81 11.85
C GLU A 389 38.93 15.94 10.73
N ASP A 390 39.79 14.98 11.08
CA ASP A 390 40.35 14.01 10.13
C ASP A 390 39.27 13.13 9.51
N ILE A 391 38.35 12.58 10.31
CA ILE A 391 37.22 11.78 9.82
C ILE A 391 36.35 12.60 8.87
N GLN A 392 36.05 13.85 9.23
CA GLN A 392 35.25 14.74 8.38
C GLN A 392 35.96 15.09 7.07
N LYS A 393 37.28 15.32 7.11
CA LYS A 393 38.11 15.57 5.93
C LYS A 393 38.22 14.33 5.03
N ASN A 394 38.36 13.15 5.61
CA ASN A 394 38.43 11.88 4.89
C ASN A 394 37.09 11.51 4.23
N LEU A 395 35.95 11.82 4.88
CA LEU A 395 34.62 11.70 4.29
C LEU A 395 34.42 12.68 3.13
N ALA A 396 34.80 13.94 3.30
CA ALA A 396 34.66 14.97 2.27
C ALA A 396 35.57 14.76 1.05
N SER A 397 36.74 14.16 1.24
CA SER A 397 37.67 13.80 0.16
C SER A 397 37.38 12.43 -0.47
N GLY A 398 36.44 11.65 0.06
CA GLY A 398 36.10 10.32 -0.43
C GLY A 398 37.08 9.20 -0.06
N VAL A 399 38.15 9.49 0.69
CA VAL A 399 39.09 8.49 1.21
C VAL A 399 38.39 7.50 2.15
N LEU A 400 37.46 8.01 2.97
CA LEU A 400 36.59 7.21 3.81
C LEU A 400 35.18 7.22 3.23
N THR A 401 34.63 6.06 2.92
CA THR A 401 33.23 5.95 2.49
C THR A 401 32.28 6.02 3.70
N PRO A 402 31.02 6.43 3.52
CA PRO A 402 30.02 6.41 4.60
C PRO A 402 29.85 5.03 5.26
N THR A 403 29.83 3.96 4.46
CA THR A 403 29.77 2.57 4.96
C THR A 403 31.07 2.17 5.67
N GLY A 404 32.22 2.68 5.21
CA GLY A 404 33.50 2.54 5.90
C GLY A 404 33.47 3.19 7.29
N PHE A 405 32.91 4.40 7.41
CA PHE A 405 32.73 5.06 8.71
C PHE A 405 31.84 4.24 9.65
N VAL A 406 30.73 3.68 9.16
CA VAL A 406 29.87 2.78 9.96
C VAL A 406 30.66 1.57 10.49
N ARG A 407 31.51 0.94 9.67
CA ARG A 407 32.37 -0.17 10.12
C ARG A 407 33.38 0.26 11.18
N VAL A 408 33.95 1.46 11.06
CA VAL A 408 34.84 2.03 12.10
C VAL A 408 34.09 2.21 13.41
N VAL A 409 32.85 2.74 13.37
CA VAL A 409 31.99 2.88 14.54
C VAL A 409 31.65 1.51 15.14
N ALA A 410 31.22 0.54 14.31
CA ALA A 410 30.90 -0.81 14.75
C ALA A 410 32.10 -1.55 15.37
N ASN A 411 33.33 -1.33 14.88
CA ASN A 411 34.54 -1.92 15.45
C ASN A 411 34.99 -1.24 16.76
N SER A 412 34.58 0.00 16.99
CA SER A 412 34.96 0.80 18.16
C SER A 412 33.96 0.74 19.32
N GLY A 413 32.86 -0.01 19.14
CA GLY A 413 31.81 -0.25 20.13
C GLY A 413 31.00 -1.51 19.81
N VAL A 414 29.77 -1.59 20.32
CA VAL A 414 28.79 -2.59 19.94
C VAL A 414 27.61 -1.87 19.28
N LEU A 415 27.48 -2.03 17.96
CA LEU A 415 26.35 -1.50 17.18
C LEU A 415 25.36 -2.61 16.90
N GLN A 416 24.09 -2.41 17.28
CA GLN A 416 23.00 -3.37 17.11
C GLN A 416 21.84 -2.73 16.35
N VAL A 417 21.31 -3.45 15.35
CA VAL A 417 20.08 -3.11 14.65
C VAL A 417 18.90 -3.62 15.49
N MET A 418 18.12 -2.70 16.04
CA MET A 418 16.90 -2.99 16.81
C MET A 418 15.69 -3.11 15.89
N ARG A 419 15.60 -2.21 14.91
CA ARG A 419 14.58 -2.20 13.87
C ARG A 419 15.21 -2.20 12.49
N THR A 420 14.80 -3.12 11.63
CA THR A 420 15.33 -3.25 10.27
C THR A 420 14.69 -2.29 9.27
N ASN A 421 15.42 -1.95 8.21
CA ASN A 421 14.89 -1.29 7.01
C ASN A 421 15.68 -1.73 5.76
N VAL A 422 15.59 -1.00 4.65
CA VAL A 422 16.27 -1.38 3.40
C VAL A 422 17.80 -1.33 3.53
N CYS A 423 18.35 -0.31 4.21
CA CYS A 423 19.80 -0.18 4.42
C CYS A 423 20.31 -1.13 5.53
N TRP A 424 19.56 -1.23 6.63
CA TRP A 424 19.79 -2.08 7.79
C TRP A 424 18.89 -3.32 7.73
N ASP A 425 19.22 -4.22 6.82
CA ASP A 425 18.36 -5.34 6.39
C ASP A 425 18.23 -6.52 7.37
N SER A 426 19.05 -6.56 8.41
CA SER A 426 19.17 -7.69 9.33
C SER A 426 19.21 -7.21 10.78
N ARG A 427 18.38 -7.80 11.64
CA ARG A 427 18.35 -7.49 13.08
C ARG A 427 19.54 -8.14 13.78
N GLY A 428 20.13 -7.45 14.75
CA GLY A 428 21.25 -7.94 15.56
C GLY A 428 22.52 -7.11 15.44
N GLY A 429 23.67 -7.67 15.86
CA GLY A 429 24.96 -6.98 15.86
C GLY A 429 25.49 -6.70 14.45
N VAL A 430 26.04 -5.50 14.26
CA VAL A 430 26.72 -5.08 13.03
C VAL A 430 28.19 -5.50 13.14
N ASP A 431 28.64 -6.35 12.22
CA ASP A 431 30.01 -6.85 12.20
C ASP A 431 30.90 -6.09 11.19
N LYS A 432 32.17 -6.52 11.09
CA LYS A 432 33.15 -5.94 10.16
C LYS A 432 32.87 -6.20 8.67
N TYR A 433 32.03 -7.19 8.36
CA TYR A 433 31.66 -7.57 6.99
C TYR A 433 30.36 -6.90 6.53
N TRP A 434 29.73 -6.12 7.41
CA TRP A 434 28.50 -5.40 7.09
C TRP A 434 28.62 -4.53 5.84
N GLN A 435 27.59 -4.56 5.02
CA GLN A 435 27.39 -3.74 3.83
C GLN A 435 25.96 -3.21 3.86
N SER A 436 25.72 -2.00 3.35
CA SER A 436 24.36 -1.49 3.20
C SER A 436 23.57 -2.41 2.27
N SER A 437 22.34 -2.72 2.66
CA SER A 437 21.38 -3.43 1.80
C SER A 437 21.90 -4.79 1.28
N MET A 438 22.70 -5.53 2.05
CA MET A 438 23.35 -6.79 1.64
C MET A 438 22.37 -7.88 1.13
N ASN A 439 21.16 -7.89 1.65
CA ASN A 439 20.06 -8.81 1.34
C ASN A 439 18.97 -8.10 0.52
N LEU A 440 19.28 -6.96 -0.12
CA LEU A 440 18.35 -6.24 -0.98
C LEU A 440 17.79 -7.17 -2.05
N GLN A 441 16.48 -7.33 -2.01
CA GLN A 441 15.77 -8.04 -3.05
C GLN A 441 15.32 -7.08 -4.14
N ARG A 442 15.30 -7.61 -5.36
CA ARG A 442 14.61 -6.99 -6.49
C ARG A 442 13.18 -6.61 -6.10
N ARG A 443 12.75 -5.42 -6.55
CA ARG A 443 11.34 -5.01 -6.45
C ARG A 443 10.50 -5.84 -7.43
N THR A 444 9.42 -6.43 -6.92
CA THR A 444 8.40 -7.10 -7.73
C THR A 444 7.79 -6.13 -8.72
N LEU A 445 7.58 -6.59 -9.96
CA LEU A 445 6.91 -5.84 -11.00
C LEU A 445 5.60 -6.51 -11.39
N GLY A 446 4.60 -5.70 -11.75
CA GLY A 446 3.38 -6.15 -12.39
C GLY A 446 3.61 -6.68 -13.81
N PRO A 447 2.52 -7.11 -14.48
CA PRO A 447 2.59 -7.57 -15.86
C PRO A 447 2.88 -6.40 -16.83
N VAL A 448 3.13 -6.74 -18.09
CA VAL A 448 3.44 -5.77 -19.16
C VAL A 448 2.16 -5.18 -19.73
N PHE A 449 2.16 -3.86 -19.89
CA PHE A 449 1.04 -3.06 -20.41
C PHE A 449 1.42 -2.27 -21.66
N LEU A 450 0.41 -1.98 -22.48
CA LEU A 450 0.58 -1.13 -23.67
C LEU A 450 0.86 0.32 -23.27
N THR A 451 0.19 0.85 -22.23
CA THR A 451 0.32 2.23 -21.79
C THR A 451 0.71 2.32 -20.31
N ALA A 452 1.31 3.46 -19.92
CA ALA A 452 1.57 3.76 -18.51
C ALA A 452 0.27 3.92 -17.69
N ASP A 453 -0.79 4.39 -18.34
CA ASP A 453 -2.11 4.59 -17.74
C ASP A 453 -2.72 3.24 -17.30
N ASP A 454 -2.64 2.21 -18.15
CA ASP A 454 -3.09 0.85 -17.82
C ASP A 454 -2.29 0.25 -16.66
N ALA A 455 -0.97 0.50 -16.62
CA ALA A 455 -0.12 0.06 -15.53
C ALA A 455 -0.53 0.73 -14.20
N ALA A 456 -0.87 2.02 -14.21
CA ALA A 456 -1.39 2.74 -13.04
C ALA A 456 -2.76 2.20 -12.59
N LEU A 457 -3.67 1.89 -13.53
CA LEU A 457 -4.97 1.29 -13.22
C LEU A 457 -4.82 -0.12 -12.63
N HIS A 458 -3.84 -0.89 -13.09
CA HIS A 458 -3.53 -2.19 -12.52
C HIS A 458 -3.07 -2.08 -11.07
N VAL A 459 -2.09 -1.21 -10.81
CA VAL A 459 -1.58 -0.91 -9.45
C VAL A 459 -2.73 -0.53 -8.53
N ARG A 460 -3.65 0.31 -9.00
CA ARG A 460 -4.82 0.70 -8.22
C ARG A 460 -5.69 -0.49 -7.82
N SER A 461 -5.89 -1.46 -8.73
CA SER A 461 -6.65 -2.68 -8.39
C SER A 461 -5.96 -3.59 -7.37
N GLN A 462 -4.67 -3.36 -7.08
CA GLN A 462 -3.94 -4.08 -6.04
C GLN A 462 -3.96 -3.37 -4.68
N LEU A 463 -4.40 -2.11 -4.61
CA LEU A 463 -4.40 -1.37 -3.35
C LEU A 463 -5.45 -1.95 -2.39
N PRO A 464 -5.08 -2.22 -1.12
CA PRO A 464 -6.04 -2.69 -0.13
C PRO A 464 -7.06 -1.59 0.22
N SER A 465 -8.34 -1.89 0.04
CA SER A 465 -9.45 -1.03 0.45
C SER A 465 -9.39 -0.76 1.96
N GLY A 466 -9.58 0.49 2.37
CA GLY A 466 -9.61 0.87 3.79
C GLY A 466 -8.27 0.85 4.52
N SER A 467 -7.14 0.79 3.80
CA SER A 467 -5.81 0.86 4.43
C SER A 467 -5.57 2.20 5.13
N ALA A 468 -5.07 2.14 6.37
CA ALA A 468 -4.56 3.29 7.13
C ALA A 468 -3.19 3.81 6.64
N LYS A 469 -2.60 3.14 5.64
CA LYS A 469 -1.32 3.50 5.00
C LYS A 469 -1.57 3.90 3.57
N ALA A 470 -0.86 4.93 3.12
CA ALA A 470 -0.74 5.27 1.72
C ALA A 470 0.42 4.50 1.09
N PHE A 471 0.30 4.30 -0.22
CA PHE A 471 1.22 3.50 -1.00
C PHE A 471 1.77 4.32 -2.16
N GLY A 472 2.97 3.96 -2.61
CA GLY A 472 3.59 4.57 -3.77
C GLY A 472 4.52 3.61 -4.49
N GLY A 473 5.03 4.05 -5.63
CA GLY A 473 5.98 3.31 -6.45
C GLY A 473 6.23 4.00 -7.78
N VAL A 474 6.83 3.28 -8.73
CA VAL A 474 7.21 3.84 -10.03
C VAL A 474 6.69 3.00 -11.21
N ILE A 475 6.53 3.66 -12.35
CA ILE A 475 6.24 3.02 -13.63
C ILE A 475 7.49 3.12 -14.49
N LEU A 476 7.84 1.99 -15.09
CA LEU A 476 9.01 1.79 -15.91
C LEU A 476 8.61 1.59 -17.37
N LYS A 477 9.37 2.18 -18.29
CA LYS A 477 9.32 1.90 -19.72
C LYS A 477 10.43 0.91 -20.09
N ARG A 478 10.05 -0.19 -20.72
CA ARG A 478 10.96 -1.22 -21.23
C ARG A 478 11.61 -0.80 -22.55
N ALA A 479 12.70 -1.47 -22.93
CA ALA A 479 13.39 -1.27 -24.20
C ALA A 479 12.51 -1.50 -25.45
N ASP A 480 11.49 -2.35 -25.35
CA ASP A 480 10.50 -2.61 -26.41
C ASP A 480 9.41 -1.52 -26.52
N GLY A 481 9.40 -0.55 -25.62
CA GLY A 481 8.46 0.56 -25.58
C GLY A 481 7.21 0.33 -24.73
N PHE A 482 7.02 -0.87 -24.16
CA PHE A 482 5.91 -1.19 -23.26
C PHE A 482 6.20 -0.79 -21.80
N PHE A 483 5.19 -0.89 -20.94
CA PHE A 483 5.25 -0.38 -19.56
C PHE A 483 5.04 -1.48 -18.52
N VAL A 484 5.71 -1.35 -17.38
CA VAL A 484 5.52 -2.19 -16.19
C VAL A 484 5.53 -1.29 -14.96
N ALA A 485 4.74 -1.62 -13.93
CA ALA A 485 4.76 -0.90 -12.66
C ALA A 485 5.38 -1.75 -11.56
N THR A 486 6.00 -1.11 -10.57
CA THR A 486 6.36 -1.79 -9.32
C THR A 486 5.12 -2.17 -8.52
N ASP A 487 5.23 -3.14 -7.63
CA ASP A 487 4.17 -3.38 -6.63
C ASP A 487 4.08 -2.19 -5.65
N PRO A 488 2.87 -1.84 -5.15
CA PRO A 488 2.70 -0.75 -4.19
C PRO A 488 3.50 -0.97 -2.89
N ILE A 489 4.38 -0.04 -2.54
CA ILE A 489 5.09 -0.03 -1.25
C ILE A 489 4.50 1.03 -0.33
N ALA A 490 4.44 0.76 0.97
CA ALA A 490 3.98 1.75 1.93
C ALA A 490 4.92 2.96 1.91
N ILE A 491 4.33 4.15 1.77
CA ILE A 491 5.06 5.42 1.79
C ILE A 491 4.75 6.17 3.08
N LEU A 492 5.79 6.80 3.64
CA LEU A 492 5.64 7.63 4.83
C LEU A 492 5.02 9.00 4.52
N ARG A 493 5.19 9.48 3.28
CA ARG A 493 4.70 10.76 2.79
C ARG A 493 4.41 10.67 1.30
N GLU A 494 3.56 11.56 0.80
CA GLU A 494 3.18 11.60 -0.61
C GLU A 494 4.35 11.99 -1.54
N ASP A 495 5.15 12.99 -1.16
CA ASP A 495 6.38 13.38 -1.87
C ASP A 495 7.58 12.52 -1.43
N PHE A 496 7.62 11.28 -1.93
CA PHE A 496 8.75 10.36 -1.72
C PHE A 496 9.75 10.44 -2.87
N ASP A 497 11.04 10.27 -2.55
CA ASP A 497 12.12 10.24 -3.54
C ASP A 497 12.26 8.86 -4.20
N ILE A 498 12.77 8.82 -5.43
CA ILE A 498 12.96 7.56 -6.20
C ILE A 498 13.81 6.52 -5.44
N PRO A 499 14.90 6.91 -4.71
CA PRO A 499 15.66 5.99 -3.88
C PRO A 499 14.86 5.23 -2.83
N TRP A 500 13.68 5.73 -2.42
CA TRP A 500 12.76 5.00 -1.55
C TRP A 500 12.24 3.70 -2.19
N VAL A 501 12.00 3.73 -3.51
CA VAL A 501 11.54 2.58 -4.29
C VAL A 501 12.75 1.76 -4.76
N PHE A 502 13.72 2.42 -5.40
CA PHE A 502 14.95 1.81 -5.90
C PHE A 502 16.17 2.48 -5.28
N PRO A 503 16.71 1.94 -4.18
CA PRO A 503 17.95 2.43 -3.59
C PRO A 503 19.08 2.44 -4.62
N ASP A 504 20.05 3.33 -4.45
CA ASP A 504 21.22 3.42 -5.36
C ASP A 504 21.97 2.07 -5.41
N GLU A 505 22.01 1.34 -4.29
CA GLU A 505 22.58 -0.01 -4.21
C GLU A 505 21.89 -1.01 -5.15
N ALA A 506 20.61 -0.81 -5.49
CA ALA A 506 19.88 -1.69 -6.39
C ALA A 506 20.53 -1.77 -7.77
N VAL A 507 21.12 -0.67 -8.25
CA VAL A 507 21.85 -0.66 -9.52
C VAL A 507 23.16 -1.43 -9.37
N THR A 508 23.92 -1.18 -8.31
CA THR A 508 25.23 -1.83 -8.06
C THR A 508 25.12 -3.35 -7.86
N LEU A 509 24.02 -3.80 -7.23
CA LEU A 509 23.73 -5.21 -6.94
C LEU A 509 22.97 -5.91 -8.08
N GLY A 510 22.74 -5.23 -9.21
CA GLY A 510 22.00 -5.78 -10.35
C GLY A 510 20.54 -6.12 -10.04
N GLN A 511 19.94 -5.47 -9.04
CA GLN A 511 18.54 -5.65 -8.64
C GLN A 511 17.59 -4.69 -9.38
N PHE A 512 18.13 -3.64 -10.03
CA PHE A 512 17.35 -2.76 -10.90
C PHE A 512 16.91 -3.51 -12.18
N PRO A 513 15.65 -3.40 -12.63
CA PRO A 513 15.17 -4.09 -13.83
C PRO A 513 15.97 -3.72 -15.08
N ALA A 514 16.57 -4.71 -15.74
CA ALA A 514 17.44 -4.49 -16.88
C ALA A 514 16.68 -3.93 -18.10
N GLY A 515 17.26 -2.94 -18.79
CA GLY A 515 16.65 -2.34 -19.99
C GLY A 515 15.37 -1.54 -19.72
N CYS A 516 15.14 -1.11 -18.47
CA CYS A 516 14.02 -0.28 -18.07
C CYS A 516 14.45 1.16 -17.74
N LEU A 517 13.55 2.12 -17.98
CA LEU A 517 13.71 3.53 -17.60
C LEU A 517 12.52 3.98 -16.75
N ILE A 518 12.77 4.72 -15.68
CA ILE A 518 11.70 5.31 -14.86
C ILE A 518 11.06 6.46 -15.65
N ILE A 519 9.75 6.39 -15.88
CA ILE A 519 8.99 7.41 -16.61
C ILE A 519 7.88 8.06 -15.77
N ALA A 520 7.46 7.42 -14.68
CA ALA A 520 6.42 7.96 -13.82
C ALA A 520 6.56 7.50 -12.36
N ARG A 521 5.93 8.26 -11.46
CA ARG A 521 5.72 7.89 -10.05
C ARG A 521 4.22 7.83 -9.78
N TYR A 522 3.76 6.81 -9.05
CA TYR A 522 2.38 6.75 -8.57
C TYR A 522 2.34 6.83 -7.05
N ARG A 523 1.24 7.35 -6.51
CA ARG A 523 0.96 7.38 -5.07
C ARG A 523 -0.53 7.29 -4.81
N SER A 524 -0.89 6.87 -3.61
CA SER A 524 -2.23 6.99 -3.04
C SER A 524 -2.20 7.90 -1.82
N ARG A 525 -3.39 8.33 -1.38
CA ARG A 525 -3.60 9.03 -0.12
C ARG A 525 -4.61 8.27 0.73
N VAL A 526 -4.51 8.39 2.05
CA VAL A 526 -5.51 7.88 2.97
C VAL A 526 -6.57 8.96 3.18
N PRO A 527 -7.87 8.67 3.00
CA PRO A 527 -8.92 9.63 3.29
C PRO A 527 -8.92 10.03 4.77
N ARG A 528 -8.99 11.35 5.05
CA ARG A 528 -8.93 11.91 6.41
C ARG A 528 -9.59 13.29 6.48
N GLU A 529 -9.79 13.76 7.70
CA GLU A 529 -10.13 15.17 7.98
C GLU A 529 -8.86 16.03 8.05
N LEU A 530 -8.99 17.33 7.75
CA LEU A 530 -7.89 18.28 7.62
C LEU A 530 -7.95 19.34 8.75
N PRO A 531 -6.79 19.87 9.20
CA PRO A 531 -6.73 20.92 10.20
C PRO A 531 -6.98 22.33 9.62
N VAL A 532 -7.61 22.42 8.44
CA VAL A 532 -7.89 23.67 7.72
C VAL A 532 -9.40 23.82 7.53
N LEU A 533 -9.90 25.05 7.64
CA LEU A 533 -11.30 25.36 7.35
C LEU A 533 -11.48 25.44 5.83
N LEU A 534 -12.22 24.49 5.26
CA LEU A 534 -12.50 24.42 3.83
C LEU A 534 -13.99 24.16 3.58
N SER A 535 -14.49 24.60 2.43
CA SER A 535 -15.80 24.16 1.95
C SER A 535 -15.79 22.64 1.71
N THR A 536 -16.96 21.99 1.75
CA THR A 536 -17.07 20.54 1.48
C THR A 536 -16.44 20.19 0.12
N VAL A 537 -16.69 21.01 -0.90
CA VAL A 537 -16.14 20.82 -2.25
C VAL A 537 -14.63 20.99 -2.25
N ASP A 538 -14.10 22.07 -1.66
CA ASP A 538 -12.65 22.32 -1.63
C ASP A 538 -11.87 21.24 -0.85
N LYS A 539 -12.47 20.73 0.23
CA LYS A 539 -11.92 19.60 0.98
C LYS A 539 -11.80 18.36 0.09
N GLU A 540 -12.86 18.02 -0.66
CA GLU A 540 -12.84 16.89 -1.58
C GLU A 540 -11.85 17.09 -2.73
N VAL A 541 -11.76 18.30 -3.28
CA VAL A 541 -10.77 18.65 -4.30
C VAL A 541 -9.36 18.49 -3.77
N TYR A 542 -9.07 18.97 -2.56
CA TYR A 542 -7.75 18.85 -1.95
C TYR A 542 -7.37 17.37 -1.72
N LEU A 543 -8.28 16.57 -1.15
CA LEU A 543 -8.04 15.16 -0.84
C LEU A 543 -7.87 14.29 -2.10
N ASN A 544 -8.52 14.68 -3.20
CA ASN A 544 -8.50 13.97 -4.46
C ASN A 544 -7.58 14.60 -5.52
N MET A 545 -6.58 15.40 -5.10
CA MET A 545 -5.55 15.98 -5.97
C MET A 545 -4.14 15.78 -5.38
N LEU A 546 -3.13 15.75 -6.25
CA LEU A 546 -1.72 15.75 -5.85
C LEU A 546 -1.41 16.89 -4.88
N SER A 547 -0.59 16.58 -3.88
CA SER A 547 -0.18 17.53 -2.86
C SER A 547 0.76 18.62 -3.40
N VAL A 548 0.86 19.76 -2.69
CA VAL A 548 1.60 20.95 -3.12
C VAL A 548 3.11 20.69 -3.24
N ASP A 549 3.73 20.02 -2.27
CA ASP A 549 5.15 19.65 -2.32
C ASP A 549 5.40 18.71 -3.50
N VAL A 550 4.53 17.74 -3.78
CA VAL A 550 4.70 16.86 -4.97
C VAL A 550 4.71 17.67 -6.26
N VAL A 551 3.74 18.56 -6.43
CA VAL A 551 3.61 19.39 -7.62
C VAL A 551 4.82 20.32 -7.75
N CYS A 552 5.21 21.01 -6.67
CA CYS A 552 6.37 21.89 -6.66
C CYS A 552 7.69 21.13 -6.93
N THR A 553 7.88 19.95 -6.31
CA THR A 553 9.01 19.06 -6.57
C THR A 553 9.05 18.63 -8.03
N ALA A 554 7.90 18.37 -8.66
CA ALA A 554 7.82 18.03 -10.08
C ALA A 554 8.26 19.19 -11.01
N PHE A 555 8.06 20.45 -10.60
CA PHE A 555 8.53 21.62 -11.35
C PHE A 555 10.02 21.93 -11.15
N ILE A 556 10.57 21.67 -9.95
CA ILE A 556 11.95 22.04 -9.58
C ILE A 556 12.95 20.96 -10.02
N ARG A 557 12.51 19.72 -10.21
CA ARG A 557 13.40 18.60 -10.52
C ARG A 557 14.16 18.81 -11.84
N GLU A 558 15.48 18.79 -11.76
CA GLU A 558 16.36 18.77 -12.92
C GLU A 558 16.44 17.33 -13.49
N GLY A 559 16.18 17.16 -14.79
CA GLY A 559 16.30 15.87 -15.48
C GLY A 559 15.09 15.47 -16.32
N LEU A 560 14.76 14.17 -16.32
CA LEU A 560 13.61 13.62 -17.06
C LEU A 560 12.29 14.09 -16.44
N MET A 561 11.44 14.71 -17.25
CA MET A 561 10.07 15.05 -16.88
C MET A 561 9.26 13.77 -16.63
N LEU A 562 8.98 13.47 -15.36
CA LEU A 562 8.20 12.30 -14.97
C LEU A 562 6.71 12.63 -14.94
N ASP A 563 5.90 11.62 -15.23
CA ASP A 563 4.47 11.70 -14.95
C ASP A 563 4.21 11.40 -13.46
N GLU A 564 3.38 12.23 -12.83
CA GLU A 564 2.97 12.05 -11.45
C GLU A 564 1.53 11.53 -11.44
N TYR A 565 1.36 10.25 -11.13
CA TYR A 565 0.06 9.61 -10.97
C TYR A 565 -0.43 9.70 -9.52
N PHE A 566 -1.70 10.05 -9.36
CA PHE A 566 -2.42 10.06 -8.09
C PHE A 566 -3.60 9.09 -8.15
N LEU A 567 -3.59 8.13 -7.22
CA LEU A 567 -4.65 7.15 -7.02
C LEU A 567 -5.53 7.67 -5.89
N ALA A 568 -6.58 8.40 -6.27
CA ALA A 568 -7.38 9.19 -5.35
C ALA A 568 -8.31 8.32 -4.48
N PRO A 569 -8.57 8.73 -3.23
CA PRO A 569 -9.49 8.03 -2.32
C PRO A 569 -10.92 7.87 -2.85
N ASP A 570 -11.43 8.86 -3.61
CA ASP A 570 -12.76 8.83 -4.24
C ASP A 570 -12.87 7.84 -5.41
N GLY A 571 -11.76 7.21 -5.75
CA GLY A 571 -11.67 6.33 -6.89
C GLY A 571 -11.44 7.03 -8.23
N ALA A 572 -10.88 8.23 -8.26
CA ALA A 572 -10.25 8.77 -9.47
C ALA A 572 -8.80 8.28 -9.63
N THR A 573 -8.32 8.21 -10.87
CA THR A 573 -6.88 8.13 -11.16
C THR A 573 -6.52 9.32 -12.02
N ILE A 574 -5.60 10.14 -11.52
CA ILE A 574 -5.19 11.39 -12.15
C ILE A 574 -3.74 11.27 -12.56
N ARG A 575 -3.41 11.75 -13.75
CA ARG A 575 -2.05 11.91 -14.25
C ARG A 575 -1.76 13.39 -14.40
N TYR A 576 -0.66 13.82 -13.82
CA TYR A 576 -0.16 15.18 -13.99
C TYR A 576 1.27 15.16 -14.54
N ARG A 577 1.52 15.99 -15.54
CA ARG A 577 2.87 16.30 -16.02
C ARG A 577 3.09 17.81 -15.88
N ALA A 578 4.12 18.15 -15.12
CA ALA A 578 4.50 19.54 -14.89
C ALA A 578 4.79 20.26 -16.22
N GLY A 579 4.35 21.51 -16.33
CA GLY A 579 4.65 22.37 -17.46
C GLY A 579 5.79 23.34 -17.15
N LEU A 580 5.72 24.56 -17.69
CA LEU A 580 6.71 25.59 -17.42
C LEU A 580 6.44 26.30 -16.09
N TRP A 581 7.39 26.23 -15.15
CA TRP A 581 7.28 26.83 -13.82
C TRP A 581 6.96 28.33 -13.83
N ALA A 582 7.52 29.09 -14.79
CA ALA A 582 7.28 30.53 -14.91
C ALA A 582 5.81 30.86 -15.21
N ARG A 583 5.15 30.08 -16.08
CA ARG A 583 3.73 30.27 -16.43
C ARG A 583 2.83 29.98 -15.23
N PHE A 584 3.13 28.89 -14.53
CA PHE A 584 2.39 28.51 -13.33
C PHE A 584 2.45 29.59 -12.24
N LYS A 585 3.63 30.15 -11.94
CA LYS A 585 3.77 31.24 -10.95
C LYS A 585 2.97 32.49 -11.33
N ALA A 586 2.89 32.83 -12.62
CA ALA A 586 2.10 33.96 -13.10
C ALA A 586 0.59 33.74 -12.89
N ASP A 587 0.09 32.55 -13.27
CA ASP A 587 -1.32 32.19 -13.09
C ASP A 587 -1.73 32.18 -11.61
N LEU A 588 -0.85 31.68 -10.73
CA LEU A 588 -1.08 31.66 -9.29
C LEU A 588 -1.08 33.08 -8.67
N ALA A 589 -0.18 33.96 -9.12
CA ALA A 589 -0.15 35.35 -8.67
C ALA A 589 -1.43 36.12 -9.05
N ILE A 590 -2.04 35.78 -10.19
CA ILE A 590 -3.36 36.30 -10.59
C ILE A 590 -4.46 35.79 -9.66
N ALA A 591 -4.46 34.48 -9.35
CA ALA A 591 -5.45 33.89 -8.44
C ALA A 591 -5.38 34.49 -7.02
N LEU A 592 -4.19 34.85 -6.54
CA LEU A 592 -3.97 35.52 -5.26
C LEU A 592 -4.30 37.03 -5.29
N GLY A 593 -4.72 37.59 -6.42
CA GLY A 593 -5.05 39.02 -6.55
C GLY A 593 -3.85 39.97 -6.42
N THR A 594 -2.63 39.44 -6.44
CA THR A 594 -1.40 40.25 -6.34
C THR A 594 -1.04 40.84 -7.69
N SER A 595 -1.25 42.14 -7.88
CA SER A 595 -0.81 42.86 -9.08
C SER A 595 0.72 42.98 -9.10
N GLY A 596 1.40 41.96 -9.65
CA GLY A 596 2.74 42.10 -10.24
C GLY A 596 3.89 42.61 -9.35
N LYS A 597 3.82 42.51 -8.02
CA LYS A 597 5.00 42.73 -7.14
C LYS A 597 5.37 41.43 -6.41
N PRO A 598 6.44 40.72 -6.82
CA PRO A 598 6.88 39.50 -6.16
C PRO A 598 7.73 39.86 -4.94
N GLY A 599 7.10 40.04 -3.78
CA GLY A 599 7.81 40.32 -2.52
C GLY A 599 8.38 39.07 -1.82
N ARG A 600 7.76 37.91 -2.06
CA ARG A 600 8.22 36.60 -1.55
C ARG A 600 8.27 35.61 -2.69
N GLU A 601 9.35 34.85 -2.77
CA GLU A 601 9.46 33.73 -3.70
C GLU A 601 8.30 32.74 -3.39
N LEU A 602 7.46 32.46 -4.38
CA LEU A 602 6.37 31.49 -4.25
C LEU A 602 6.98 30.08 -4.20
N ASP A 603 7.28 29.63 -2.98
CA ASP A 603 7.70 28.27 -2.67
C ASP A 603 6.52 27.44 -2.15
N ALA A 604 6.72 26.13 -2.01
CA ALA A 604 5.70 25.22 -1.52
C ALA A 604 5.18 25.59 -0.11
N ALA A 605 6.05 26.13 0.75
CA ALA A 605 5.67 26.54 2.10
C ALA A 605 4.70 27.73 2.08
N SER A 606 5.00 28.75 1.28
CA SER A 606 4.15 29.91 1.06
C SER A 606 2.78 29.51 0.51
N ILE A 607 2.72 28.63 -0.50
CA ILE A 607 1.45 28.16 -1.07
C ILE A 607 0.60 27.43 -0.02
N LYS A 608 1.21 26.54 0.79
CA LYS A 608 0.50 25.85 1.87
C LYS A 608 -0.02 26.81 2.93
N GLU A 609 0.75 27.83 3.28
CA GLU A 609 0.32 28.90 4.19
C GLU A 609 -0.91 29.66 3.63
N GLN A 610 -0.95 29.97 2.34
CA GLN A 610 -2.10 30.62 1.70
C GLN A 610 -3.37 29.74 1.72
N ILE A 611 -3.23 28.43 1.51
CA ILE A 611 -4.35 27.48 1.62
C ILE A 611 -4.82 27.39 3.09
N TYR A 612 -3.89 27.33 4.04
CA TYR A 612 -4.19 27.27 5.47
C TYR A 612 -4.96 28.51 5.96
N LEU A 613 -4.60 29.69 5.44
CA LEU A 613 -5.27 30.96 5.74
C LEU A 613 -6.60 31.14 4.99
N GLY A 614 -6.94 30.23 4.07
CA GLY A 614 -8.14 30.34 3.23
C GLY A 614 -8.06 31.42 2.15
N LEU A 615 -6.86 31.96 1.87
CA LEU A 615 -6.62 32.96 0.83
C LEU A 615 -6.57 32.34 -0.58
N LEU A 616 -6.18 31.08 -0.67
CA LEU A 616 -6.17 30.29 -1.91
C LEU A 616 -7.08 29.07 -1.75
N SER A 617 -8.13 28.98 -2.57
CA SER A 617 -8.99 27.80 -2.60
C SER A 617 -8.29 26.63 -3.30
N PRO A 618 -8.42 25.38 -2.82
CA PRO A 618 -8.00 24.18 -3.54
C PRO A 618 -8.55 24.09 -4.96
N THR A 619 -9.78 24.58 -5.20
CA THR A 619 -10.37 24.64 -6.52
C THR A 619 -9.59 25.56 -7.47
N ASP A 620 -9.21 26.76 -7.04
CA ASP A 620 -8.46 27.70 -7.87
C ASP A 620 -6.99 27.27 -8.06
N TRP A 621 -6.43 26.59 -7.07
CA TRP A 621 -5.16 25.87 -7.21
C TRP A 621 -5.20 24.87 -8.37
N VAL A 622 -6.22 24.01 -8.43
CA VAL A 622 -6.37 23.01 -9.51
C VAL A 622 -6.59 23.68 -10.87
N LYS A 623 -7.37 24.76 -10.94
CA LYS A 623 -7.55 25.54 -12.19
C LYS A 623 -6.21 26.07 -12.72
N SER A 624 -5.34 26.58 -11.85
CA SER A 624 -4.00 27.04 -12.22
C SER A 624 -3.11 25.89 -12.71
N LEU A 625 -3.23 24.70 -12.13
CA LEU A 625 -2.50 23.52 -12.58
C LEU A 625 -2.97 23.01 -13.94
N ALA A 626 -4.27 22.97 -14.19
CA ALA A 626 -4.85 22.57 -15.47
C ALA A 626 -4.43 23.51 -16.63
N LYS A 627 -4.25 24.80 -16.36
CA LYS A 627 -3.82 25.80 -17.35
C LYS A 627 -2.32 25.75 -17.68
N SER A 628 -1.50 25.38 -16.69
CA SER A 628 -0.03 25.50 -16.77
C SER A 628 0.68 24.17 -17.09
N GLY A 629 0.06 23.03 -16.79
CA GLY A 629 0.58 21.69 -17.04
C GLY A 629 -0.39 20.80 -17.81
N TYR A 630 -0.04 19.53 -17.94
CA TYR A 630 -0.91 18.52 -18.57
C TYR A 630 -1.58 17.68 -17.49
N LEU A 631 -2.88 17.92 -17.29
CA LEU A 631 -3.71 17.23 -16.31
C LEU A 631 -4.70 16.31 -17.04
N GLN A 632 -4.69 15.02 -16.71
CA GLN A 632 -5.54 14.02 -17.33
C GLN A 632 -6.21 13.14 -16.28
N VAL A 633 -7.53 12.97 -16.40
CA VAL A 633 -8.30 11.99 -15.65
C VAL A 633 -8.25 10.68 -16.43
N VAL A 634 -7.56 9.69 -15.88
CA VAL A 634 -7.40 8.34 -16.46
C VAL A 634 -8.59 7.45 -16.09
N SER A 635 -9.02 7.52 -14.82
CA SER A 635 -10.23 6.88 -14.33
C SER A 635 -11.05 7.91 -13.57
N GLY A 636 -12.33 8.01 -13.92
CA GLY A 636 -13.24 9.03 -13.44
C GLY A 636 -13.81 8.76 -12.05
N SER A 637 -14.30 9.82 -11.41
CA SER A 637 -15.09 9.80 -10.18
C SER A 637 -16.22 10.84 -10.28
N PRO A 638 -17.20 10.87 -9.35
CA PRO A 638 -18.22 11.92 -9.34
C PRO A 638 -17.63 13.34 -9.31
N LEU A 639 -16.52 13.53 -8.60
CA LEU A 639 -15.84 14.83 -8.50
C LEU A 639 -15.16 15.24 -9.82
N TRP A 640 -14.45 14.32 -10.46
CA TRP A 640 -13.62 14.59 -11.65
C TRP A 640 -14.35 14.43 -12.98
N GLY A 641 -15.47 13.71 -12.98
CA GLY A 641 -16.20 13.30 -14.19
C GLY A 641 -15.57 12.09 -14.89
N SER A 642 -15.96 11.84 -16.14
CA SER A 642 -15.41 10.77 -16.97
C SER A 642 -13.94 11.01 -17.35
N ALA A 643 -13.25 9.95 -17.80
CA ALA A 643 -11.86 10.04 -18.25
C ALA A 643 -11.71 11.03 -19.42
N ARG A 644 -10.83 12.03 -19.25
CA ARG A 644 -10.60 13.13 -20.20
C ARG A 644 -9.35 13.93 -19.84
N THR A 645 -8.82 14.67 -20.81
CA THR A 645 -7.86 15.76 -20.53
C THR A 645 -8.60 16.94 -19.92
N VAL A 646 -8.10 17.47 -18.80
CA VAL A 646 -8.71 18.59 -18.08
C VAL A 646 -8.07 19.89 -18.55
N THR A 647 -8.77 20.62 -19.41
CA THR A 647 -8.37 21.98 -19.84
C THR A 647 -8.95 23.05 -18.93
N GLU A 648 -10.19 22.86 -18.48
CA GLU A 648 -10.88 23.71 -17.50
C GLU A 648 -11.47 22.84 -16.41
N PHE A 649 -11.09 23.11 -15.16
CA PHE A 649 -11.55 22.34 -14.01
C PHE A 649 -12.86 22.90 -13.45
N ALA A 650 -13.85 22.02 -13.31
CA ALA A 650 -15.07 22.24 -12.56
C ALA A 650 -15.36 20.98 -11.74
N ALA A 651 -15.60 21.15 -10.43
CA ALA A 651 -16.02 20.07 -9.55
C ALA A 651 -17.43 19.60 -9.93
N TYR A 652 -17.69 18.29 -9.84
CA TYR A 652 -18.98 17.68 -10.18
C TYR A 652 -19.50 18.09 -11.57
N PRO A 653 -18.70 17.84 -12.62
CA PRO A 653 -19.11 18.20 -13.98
C PRO A 653 -20.41 17.46 -14.32
N PRO A 654 -21.38 18.12 -14.98
CA PRO A 654 -22.61 17.46 -15.39
C PRO A 654 -22.29 16.30 -16.33
N ALA A 655 -23.12 15.26 -16.29
CA ALA A 655 -23.03 14.16 -17.25
C ALA A 655 -23.06 14.74 -18.67
N VAL A 656 -22.13 14.31 -19.52
CA VAL A 656 -22.00 14.84 -20.89
C VAL A 656 -23.33 14.65 -21.61
N ALA A 657 -23.94 15.77 -22.04
CA ALA A 657 -25.17 15.75 -22.81
C ALA A 657 -24.92 15.03 -24.13
N VAL A 658 -25.62 13.92 -24.34
CA VAL A 658 -25.54 13.08 -25.54
C VAL A 658 -26.27 13.81 -26.68
N THR A 659 -25.57 14.69 -27.39
CA THR A 659 -26.13 15.51 -28.50
C THR A 659 -26.35 14.71 -29.78
N SER A 660 -25.58 13.64 -30.00
CA SER A 660 -25.82 12.60 -31.00
C SER A 660 -26.22 11.32 -30.28
N GLY A 661 -27.11 10.48 -30.83
CA GLY A 661 -27.73 9.31 -30.13
C GLY A 661 -26.83 8.31 -29.36
N TYR A 662 -25.50 8.48 -29.34
CA TYR A 662 -24.54 7.84 -28.44
C TYR A 662 -23.34 8.77 -28.13
N ALA A 663 -22.66 8.54 -27.00
CA ALA A 663 -21.44 9.26 -26.61
C ALA A 663 -20.17 8.65 -27.27
N ARG A 664 -19.34 9.50 -27.87
CA ARG A 664 -18.00 9.15 -28.41
C ARG A 664 -16.94 9.08 -27.32
N ALA A 665 -15.91 8.27 -27.53
CA ALA A 665 -14.72 8.21 -26.68
C ALA A 665 -13.94 9.52 -26.75
N VAL A 666 -13.61 10.06 -25.57
CA VAL A 666 -12.80 11.28 -25.39
C VAL A 666 -11.37 10.92 -24.93
N ALA A 667 -11.19 9.71 -24.42
CA ALA A 667 -9.92 9.17 -23.95
C ALA A 667 -9.75 7.73 -24.42
N GLU A 668 -8.51 7.24 -24.42
CA GLU A 668 -8.17 5.85 -24.71
C GLU A 668 -8.86 4.90 -23.72
N PRO A 669 -9.28 3.70 -24.15
CA PRO A 669 -9.93 2.74 -23.29
C PRO A 669 -8.92 2.05 -22.37
N ALA A 670 -9.34 1.73 -21.16
CA ALA A 670 -8.56 0.87 -20.28
C ALA A 670 -8.40 -0.53 -20.90
N CYS A 671 -7.18 -1.03 -20.94
CA CYS A 671 -6.81 -2.28 -21.59
C CYS A 671 -6.31 -3.33 -20.59
N SER A 672 -6.36 -4.60 -21.00
CA SER A 672 -5.75 -5.72 -20.29
C SER A 672 -4.22 -5.62 -20.31
N PRO A 673 -3.52 -6.40 -19.46
CA PRO A 673 -2.12 -6.72 -19.71
C PRO A 673 -1.92 -7.39 -21.07
N MET A 674 -0.67 -7.47 -21.52
CA MET A 674 -0.30 -8.13 -22.76
C MET A 674 -0.27 -9.66 -22.61
N TYR A 675 -0.84 -10.37 -23.57
CA TYR A 675 -0.88 -11.83 -23.64
C TYR A 675 -0.24 -12.35 -24.94
N ILE A 676 0.27 -13.58 -24.91
CA ILE A 676 0.83 -14.23 -26.12
C ILE A 676 -0.29 -14.76 -27.02
N ARG A 677 -1.47 -15.11 -26.46
CA ARG A 677 -2.60 -15.66 -27.23
C ARG A 677 -3.85 -14.80 -27.07
N GLU A 678 -4.65 -14.76 -28.13
CA GLU A 678 -5.93 -14.04 -28.20
C GLU A 678 -6.92 -14.50 -27.11
N GLN A 679 -7.05 -15.81 -26.93
CA GLN A 679 -8.00 -16.41 -25.98
C GLN A 679 -7.70 -16.03 -24.52
N ASP A 680 -6.43 -15.88 -24.14
CA ASP A 680 -6.06 -15.56 -22.76
C ASP A 680 -6.40 -14.10 -22.43
N ALA A 681 -6.23 -13.19 -23.39
CA ALA A 681 -6.70 -11.80 -23.28
C ALA A 681 -8.23 -11.73 -23.16
N ALA A 682 -8.96 -12.57 -23.90
CA ALA A 682 -10.41 -12.69 -23.79
C ALA A 682 -10.85 -13.18 -22.40
N CYS A 683 -10.17 -14.21 -21.86
CA CYS A 683 -10.42 -14.72 -20.51
C CYS A 683 -10.25 -13.63 -19.45
N PHE A 684 -9.20 -12.80 -19.56
CA PHE A 684 -9.00 -11.69 -18.63
C PHE A 684 -10.13 -10.67 -18.68
N ALA A 685 -10.56 -10.27 -19.89
CA ALA A 685 -11.65 -9.32 -20.04
C ALA A 685 -12.98 -9.90 -19.54
N HIS A 686 -13.22 -11.20 -19.77
CA HIS A 686 -14.36 -11.93 -19.22
C HIS A 686 -14.36 -11.92 -17.68
N GLU A 687 -13.24 -12.21 -17.02
CA GLU A 687 -13.12 -12.18 -15.55
C GLU A 687 -13.47 -10.81 -14.98
N ARG A 688 -13.05 -9.72 -15.65
CA ARG A 688 -13.39 -8.34 -15.25
C ARG A 688 -14.84 -7.95 -15.56
N ALA A 689 -15.52 -8.66 -16.46
CA ALA A 689 -16.87 -8.34 -16.91
C ALA A 689 -17.99 -9.06 -16.13
N ARG A 690 -17.68 -9.96 -15.19
CA ARG A 690 -18.67 -10.86 -14.55
C ARG A 690 -19.83 -10.18 -13.80
N ASN A 691 -19.70 -8.91 -13.39
CA ASN A 691 -20.69 -8.22 -12.55
C ASN A 691 -21.36 -7.03 -13.25
N ARG A 692 -21.86 -7.21 -14.48
CA ARG A 692 -22.53 -6.13 -15.25
C ARG A 692 -24.04 -6.23 -15.22
N SER A 693 -24.70 -5.08 -15.08
CA SER A 693 -26.16 -4.94 -15.18
C SER A 693 -26.67 -4.84 -16.62
N ALA A 694 -25.81 -4.51 -17.59
CA ALA A 694 -26.17 -4.29 -18.99
C ALA A 694 -25.22 -5.02 -19.95
N THR A 695 -25.72 -5.26 -21.17
CA THR A 695 -24.90 -5.79 -22.27
C THR A 695 -23.79 -4.79 -22.63
N GLY A 696 -22.58 -5.29 -22.77
CA GLY A 696 -21.41 -4.49 -23.13
C GLY A 696 -20.60 -5.10 -24.26
N PHE A 697 -19.68 -4.32 -24.81
CA PHE A 697 -18.76 -4.78 -25.85
C PHE A 697 -17.36 -4.21 -25.72
N GLY A 698 -16.40 -4.89 -26.33
CA GLY A 698 -15.00 -4.51 -26.42
C GLY A 698 -14.33 -5.14 -27.65
N PHE A 699 -13.05 -4.86 -27.84
CA PHE A 699 -12.23 -5.42 -28.90
C PHE A 699 -10.98 -6.09 -28.34
N ILE A 700 -10.53 -7.14 -29.03
CA ILE A 700 -9.21 -7.72 -28.83
C ILE A 700 -8.31 -7.24 -29.95
N LEU A 701 -7.18 -6.64 -29.59
CA LEU A 701 -6.22 -6.07 -30.52
C LEU A 701 -4.96 -6.94 -30.57
N LYS A 702 -4.39 -7.10 -31.76
CA LYS A 702 -3.10 -7.75 -31.99
C LYS A 702 -2.07 -6.70 -32.37
N ASN A 703 -0.92 -6.72 -31.70
CA ASN A 703 0.24 -5.93 -32.08
C ASN A 703 0.92 -6.56 -33.30
N ALA A 704 1.02 -5.81 -34.41
CA ALA A 704 1.57 -6.32 -35.66
C ALA A 704 3.09 -6.58 -35.60
N ARG A 705 3.82 -5.92 -34.69
CA ARG A 705 5.28 -6.08 -34.56
C ARG A 705 5.65 -7.27 -33.67
N THR A 706 4.99 -7.39 -32.52
CA THR A 706 5.34 -8.40 -31.51
C THR A 706 4.45 -9.63 -31.54
N GLY A 707 3.29 -9.56 -32.21
CA GLY A 707 2.30 -10.62 -32.24
C GLY A 707 1.47 -10.77 -30.95
N ALA A 708 1.72 -9.94 -29.93
CA ALA A 708 1.02 -9.98 -28.65
C ALA A 708 -0.40 -9.41 -28.73
N PHE A 709 -1.25 -9.81 -27.79
CA PHE A 709 -2.67 -9.48 -27.74
C PHE A 709 -3.02 -8.68 -26.48
N ILE A 710 -3.97 -7.75 -26.62
CA ILE A 710 -4.60 -7.03 -25.52
C ILE A 710 -6.12 -7.00 -25.74
N ALA A 711 -6.90 -6.93 -24.66
CA ALA A 711 -8.34 -6.76 -24.71
C ALA A 711 -8.73 -5.42 -24.07
N THR A 712 -9.59 -4.65 -24.73
CA THR A 712 -10.20 -3.47 -24.11
C THR A 712 -11.22 -3.92 -23.06
N LEU A 713 -11.31 -3.22 -21.93
CA LEU A 713 -12.39 -3.48 -20.98
C LEU A 713 -13.75 -3.13 -21.61
N PRO A 714 -14.79 -3.97 -21.41
CA PRO A 714 -16.07 -3.77 -22.08
C PRO A 714 -16.77 -2.50 -21.59
N ILE A 715 -17.46 -1.81 -22.49
CA ILE A 715 -18.30 -0.64 -22.22
C ILE A 715 -19.78 -0.95 -22.44
N ASP A 716 -20.70 -0.23 -21.77
CA ASP A 716 -22.14 -0.49 -21.89
C ASP A 716 -22.71 -0.05 -23.26
N MET A 717 -23.62 -0.86 -23.79
CA MET A 717 -24.37 -0.56 -25.00
C MET A 717 -25.48 0.46 -24.70
N GLN A 718 -25.33 1.70 -25.19
CA GLN A 718 -26.34 2.77 -25.06
C GLN A 718 -26.77 3.24 -26.46
N GLY A 719 -27.85 2.67 -26.99
CA GLY A 719 -28.56 3.16 -28.18
C GLY A 719 -27.91 2.90 -29.56
N ALA A 720 -26.58 3.02 -29.70
CA ALA A 720 -25.87 2.72 -30.95
C ALA A 720 -24.85 1.58 -30.81
N TRP A 721 -24.95 0.64 -31.75
CA TRP A 721 -24.34 -0.67 -31.70
C TRP A 721 -22.91 -0.70 -32.23
N LEU A 722 -21.97 -1.23 -31.42
CA LEU A 722 -20.59 -1.62 -31.79
C LEU A 722 -19.76 -0.54 -32.52
N ALA A 723 -20.09 0.74 -32.35
CA ALA A 723 -19.40 1.83 -33.02
C ALA A 723 -17.97 2.01 -32.49
N TYR A 724 -17.00 2.08 -33.41
CA TYR A 724 -15.57 2.10 -33.11
C TYR A 724 -15.15 3.34 -32.31
N ASP A 725 -15.77 4.48 -32.63
CA ASP A 725 -15.55 5.79 -32.02
C ASP A 725 -16.14 5.91 -30.60
N ARG A 726 -16.80 4.87 -30.07
CA ARG A 726 -17.19 4.78 -28.65
C ARG A 726 -16.11 4.21 -27.75
N ILE A 727 -15.18 3.43 -28.31
CA ILE A 727 -14.08 2.81 -27.57
C ILE A 727 -12.79 3.59 -27.78
N PHE A 728 -12.51 4.04 -29.01
CA PHE A 728 -11.28 4.75 -29.34
C PHE A 728 -11.57 6.20 -29.77
N PRO A 729 -10.81 7.20 -29.27
CA PRO A 729 -10.93 8.59 -29.69
C PRO A 729 -10.24 8.80 -31.06
N GLY A 730 -10.70 8.08 -32.09
CA GLY A 730 -10.14 8.13 -33.45
C GLY A 730 -9.58 6.79 -33.93
N VAL A 731 -8.28 6.77 -34.27
CA VAL A 731 -7.60 5.60 -34.86
C VAL A 731 -7.09 4.66 -33.76
N LEU A 732 -6.96 3.37 -34.07
CA LEU A 732 -6.32 2.38 -33.21
C LEU A 732 -4.92 2.80 -32.73
N PRO A 733 -4.49 2.31 -31.55
CA PRO A 733 -3.11 2.46 -31.10
C PRO A 733 -2.12 2.00 -32.18
N SER A 734 -1.02 2.75 -32.33
CA SER A 734 -0.06 2.52 -33.42
C SER A 734 0.40 1.06 -33.50
N SER A 735 0.50 0.51 -34.71
CA SER A 735 0.87 -0.89 -34.97
C SER A 735 -0.10 -1.95 -34.43
N HIS A 736 -1.35 -1.61 -34.09
CA HIS A 736 -2.36 -2.59 -33.68
C HIS A 736 -3.44 -2.78 -34.73
N VAL A 737 -3.94 -4.02 -34.82
CA VAL A 737 -5.08 -4.39 -35.67
C VAL A 737 -6.13 -5.11 -34.82
N THR A 738 -7.40 -4.89 -35.11
CA THR A 738 -8.48 -5.63 -34.43
C THR A 738 -8.42 -7.09 -34.81
N SER A 739 -8.24 -7.97 -33.83
CA SER A 739 -8.19 -9.42 -34.00
C SER A 739 -9.58 -10.05 -33.82
N ALA A 740 -10.29 -9.65 -32.77
CA ALA A 740 -11.59 -10.21 -32.42
C ALA A 740 -12.51 -9.18 -31.72
N ILE A 741 -13.80 -9.52 -31.63
CA ILE A 741 -14.82 -8.73 -30.93
C ILE A 741 -15.19 -9.45 -29.64
N LEU A 742 -15.32 -8.72 -28.54
CA LEU A 742 -15.80 -9.23 -27.26
C LEU A 742 -17.20 -8.68 -26.98
N LEU A 743 -18.15 -9.57 -26.71
CA LEU A 743 -19.49 -9.24 -26.25
C LEU A 743 -19.68 -9.78 -24.84
N CYS A 744 -20.34 -8.99 -23.99
CA CYS A 744 -20.66 -9.37 -22.62
C CYS A 744 -22.15 -9.23 -22.42
N ALA A 745 -22.84 -10.33 -22.11
CA ALA A 745 -24.24 -10.29 -21.73
C ALA A 745 -24.39 -9.64 -20.34
N GLY A 746 -25.50 -8.92 -20.12
CA GLY A 746 -25.89 -8.46 -18.79
C GLY A 746 -26.30 -9.63 -17.89
N GLN A 747 -26.32 -9.41 -16.57
CA GLN A 747 -26.67 -10.44 -15.61
C GLN A 747 -28.09 -11.02 -15.84
N ALA A 748 -28.18 -12.34 -15.90
CA ALA A 748 -29.44 -13.05 -16.10
C ALA A 748 -30.30 -13.05 -14.82
N PRO A 749 -31.64 -12.99 -14.94
CA PRO A 749 -32.55 -13.28 -13.83
C PRO A 749 -32.32 -14.68 -13.24
N GLN A 750 -32.63 -14.85 -11.96
CA GLN A 750 -32.59 -16.18 -11.33
C GLN A 750 -33.76 -17.05 -11.81
N ASN A 751 -33.54 -18.36 -11.95
CA ASN A 751 -34.54 -19.37 -12.35
C ASN A 751 -35.08 -19.24 -13.79
N LEU A 752 -34.18 -19.11 -14.77
CA LEU A 752 -34.55 -19.21 -16.18
C LEU A 752 -34.75 -20.67 -16.62
N SER A 753 -35.64 -20.88 -17.59
CA SER A 753 -35.76 -22.15 -18.32
C SER A 753 -34.53 -22.36 -19.19
N ASP A 754 -34.09 -23.62 -19.35
CA ASP A 754 -32.90 -23.95 -20.13
C ASP A 754 -32.98 -23.49 -21.61
N ASP A 755 -34.18 -23.27 -22.16
CA ASP A 755 -34.38 -22.75 -23.53
C ASP A 755 -34.58 -21.21 -23.60
N ASP A 756 -34.50 -20.48 -22.48
CA ASP A 756 -34.61 -19.02 -22.47
C ASP A 756 -33.34 -18.38 -23.06
N TYR A 757 -33.52 -17.46 -24.01
CA TYR A 757 -32.41 -16.79 -24.69
C TYR A 757 -31.49 -16.00 -23.75
N ARG A 758 -31.97 -15.61 -22.56
CA ARG A 758 -31.21 -14.84 -21.55
C ARG A 758 -30.05 -15.60 -20.90
N HIS A 759 -29.92 -16.91 -21.15
CA HIS A 759 -28.68 -17.65 -20.85
C HIS A 759 -27.50 -17.27 -21.77
N PHE A 760 -27.80 -16.60 -22.90
CA PHE A 760 -26.85 -16.18 -23.92
C PHE A 760 -27.05 -14.68 -24.24
N LEU A 761 -26.83 -14.27 -25.50
CA LEU A 761 -27.15 -12.96 -26.05
C LEU A 761 -28.40 -13.04 -26.94
N SER A 762 -29.03 -11.89 -27.19
CA SER A 762 -30.19 -11.89 -28.09
C SER A 762 -29.78 -12.21 -29.53
N PRO A 763 -30.66 -12.82 -30.35
CA PRO A 763 -30.39 -13.01 -31.77
C PRO A 763 -30.06 -11.71 -32.52
N MET A 764 -30.61 -10.58 -32.08
CA MET A 764 -30.31 -9.25 -32.62
C MET A 764 -28.87 -8.83 -32.30
N ASP A 765 -28.42 -9.06 -31.07
CA ASP A 765 -27.07 -8.73 -30.62
C ASP A 765 -26.02 -9.52 -31.42
N VAL A 766 -26.30 -10.81 -31.66
CA VAL A 766 -25.44 -11.70 -32.45
C VAL A 766 -25.37 -11.26 -33.91
N SER A 767 -26.50 -10.82 -34.49
CA SER A 767 -26.53 -10.29 -35.87
C SER A 767 -25.63 -9.07 -36.02
N LEU A 768 -25.67 -8.16 -35.04
CA LEU A 768 -24.88 -6.93 -35.08
C LEU A 768 -23.40 -7.23 -34.90
N ALA A 769 -23.06 -8.19 -34.04
CA ALA A 769 -21.69 -8.65 -33.89
C ALA A 769 -21.15 -9.36 -35.13
N ARG A 770 -21.97 -10.18 -35.81
CA ARG A 770 -21.62 -10.79 -37.10
C ARG A 770 -21.26 -9.73 -38.13
N ASP A 771 -22.09 -8.71 -38.27
CA ASP A 771 -21.87 -7.66 -39.27
C ASP A 771 -20.60 -6.86 -38.95
N ALA A 772 -20.34 -6.56 -37.67
CA ALA A 772 -19.09 -5.92 -37.23
C ALA A 772 -17.84 -6.81 -37.40
N ALA A 773 -18.00 -8.14 -37.31
CA ALA A 773 -16.91 -9.10 -37.48
C ALA A 773 -16.57 -9.37 -38.95
N ARG A 774 -17.41 -8.94 -39.90
CA ARG A 774 -17.25 -9.22 -41.32
C ARG A 774 -16.03 -8.50 -41.91
N THR A 775 -15.25 -9.22 -42.69
CA THR A 775 -14.08 -8.74 -43.43
C THR A 775 -14.10 -9.27 -44.86
N PRO A 776 -13.32 -8.68 -45.79
CA PRO A 776 -13.21 -9.21 -47.15
C PRO A 776 -12.71 -10.66 -47.23
N GLN A 777 -12.06 -11.17 -46.16
CA GLN A 777 -11.46 -12.51 -46.09
C GLN A 777 -12.31 -13.49 -45.25
N GLY A 778 -13.51 -13.11 -44.79
CA GLY A 778 -14.37 -13.91 -43.92
C GLY A 778 -14.76 -13.17 -42.63
N TYR A 779 -14.91 -13.87 -41.51
CA TYR A 779 -15.31 -13.29 -40.23
C TYR A 779 -14.21 -13.35 -39.19
N LYS A 780 -14.05 -12.28 -38.42
CA LYS A 780 -13.22 -12.27 -37.20
C LYS A 780 -13.90 -13.12 -36.11
N PRO A 781 -13.13 -13.72 -35.19
CA PRO A 781 -13.70 -14.39 -34.03
C PRO A 781 -14.53 -13.44 -33.15
N ILE A 782 -15.61 -13.96 -32.59
CA ILE A 782 -16.46 -13.28 -31.62
C ILE A 782 -16.38 -14.04 -30.30
N TYR A 783 -15.91 -13.37 -29.26
CA TYR A 783 -15.90 -13.89 -27.90
C TYR A 783 -17.19 -13.45 -27.20
N VAL A 784 -17.89 -14.39 -26.58
CA VAL A 784 -19.15 -14.12 -25.89
C VAL A 784 -19.00 -14.52 -24.43
N SER A 785 -19.00 -13.51 -23.55
CA SER A 785 -19.16 -13.69 -22.12
C SER A 785 -20.66 -13.80 -21.82
N CYS A 786 -21.11 -15.00 -21.51
CA CYS A 786 -22.50 -15.32 -21.21
C CYS A 786 -22.91 -14.81 -19.82
N ALA A 787 -24.21 -14.61 -19.63
CA ALA A 787 -24.80 -14.07 -18.41
C ALA A 787 -24.66 -15.02 -17.19
N ASP A 788 -24.41 -16.30 -17.44
CA ASP A 788 -24.22 -17.36 -16.46
C ASP A 788 -22.75 -17.63 -16.11
N GLY A 789 -21.84 -16.79 -16.62
CA GLY A 789 -20.40 -16.86 -16.33
C GLY A 789 -19.59 -17.74 -17.28
N ALA A 790 -20.17 -18.28 -18.35
CA ALA A 790 -19.40 -18.96 -19.40
C ALA A 790 -18.70 -17.98 -20.36
N LEU A 791 -17.60 -18.42 -20.98
CA LEU A 791 -16.93 -17.71 -22.07
C LEU A 791 -16.88 -18.62 -23.29
N LEU A 792 -17.44 -18.15 -24.40
CA LEU A 792 -17.47 -18.84 -25.67
C LEU A 792 -16.65 -18.12 -26.72
N ARG A 793 -16.13 -18.86 -27.69
CA ARG A 793 -15.51 -18.33 -28.91
C ARG A 793 -16.28 -18.85 -30.12
N LEU A 794 -16.78 -17.92 -30.94
CA LEU A 794 -17.47 -18.20 -32.19
C LEU A 794 -16.59 -17.78 -33.37
N SER A 795 -16.29 -18.70 -34.27
CA SER A 795 -15.61 -18.45 -35.54
C SER A 795 -16.52 -18.89 -36.68
N LEU A 796 -17.15 -17.94 -37.38
CA LEU A 796 -18.07 -18.24 -38.47
C LEU A 796 -17.32 -18.68 -39.73
N SER A 797 -17.88 -19.66 -40.43
CA SER A 797 -17.38 -20.04 -41.75
C SER A 797 -17.54 -18.85 -42.72
N PRO A 798 -16.55 -18.56 -43.60
CA PRO A 798 -16.64 -17.48 -44.57
C PRO A 798 -17.82 -17.63 -45.55
N PHE A 799 -18.22 -18.87 -45.82
CA PHE A 799 -19.30 -19.23 -46.72
C PHE A 799 -20.34 -20.11 -46.02
N ASP A 800 -21.50 -20.25 -46.65
CA ASP A 800 -22.55 -21.17 -46.22
C ASP A 800 -22.00 -22.61 -46.14
N PRO A 801 -22.06 -23.29 -44.98
CA PRO A 801 -21.67 -24.69 -44.88
C PRO A 801 -22.57 -25.62 -45.70
N ASP A 802 -23.79 -25.21 -46.00
CA ASP A 802 -24.70 -25.98 -46.86
C ASP A 802 -24.40 -25.65 -48.33
N LEU A 803 -23.56 -26.49 -48.95
CA LEU A 803 -23.18 -26.37 -50.35
C LEU A 803 -24.41 -26.48 -51.27
N SER A 804 -24.87 -25.35 -51.81
CA SER A 804 -25.92 -25.32 -52.84
C SER A 804 -25.30 -25.32 -54.24
N LEU A 805 -25.92 -26.04 -55.17
CA LEU A 805 -25.52 -26.01 -56.58
C LEU A 805 -26.28 -24.89 -57.30
N ASP A 806 -25.57 -24.14 -58.15
CA ASP A 806 -26.18 -23.14 -59.02
C ASP A 806 -27.00 -23.80 -60.15
N LYS A 807 -27.62 -22.97 -60.99
CA LYS A 807 -28.43 -23.44 -62.14
C LYS A 807 -27.61 -24.21 -63.19
N PHE A 808 -26.28 -24.25 -63.07
CA PHE A 808 -25.35 -24.91 -63.99
C PHE A 808 -24.65 -26.11 -63.34
N GLY A 809 -25.03 -26.51 -62.12
CA GLY A 809 -24.46 -27.65 -61.40
C GLY A 809 -23.09 -27.39 -60.77
N GLN A 810 -22.70 -26.12 -60.59
CA GLN A 810 -21.47 -25.72 -59.90
C GLN A 810 -21.77 -25.34 -58.45
N TYR A 811 -20.80 -25.49 -57.55
CA TYR A 811 -20.94 -25.06 -56.16
C TYR A 811 -21.08 -23.54 -56.06
N GLU A 812 -22.19 -23.06 -55.50
CA GLU A 812 -22.47 -21.66 -55.28
C GLU A 812 -21.92 -21.21 -53.91
N PHE A 813 -20.90 -20.35 -53.91
CA PHE A 813 -20.31 -19.80 -52.68
C PHE A 813 -21.16 -18.63 -52.14
N LYS A 814 -22.18 -18.96 -51.34
CA LYS A 814 -23.03 -17.97 -50.65
C LYS A 814 -22.39 -17.50 -49.34
N ASP A 815 -22.69 -16.25 -48.97
CA ASP A 815 -22.36 -15.71 -47.64
C ASP A 815 -23.08 -16.53 -46.56
N ASN A 816 -22.44 -16.69 -45.40
CA ASN A 816 -23.00 -17.50 -44.32
C ASN A 816 -24.36 -16.94 -43.84
N PRO A 817 -25.48 -17.71 -43.96
CA PRO A 817 -26.83 -17.20 -43.70
C PRO A 817 -27.18 -17.16 -42.21
N PHE A 818 -26.27 -17.58 -41.32
CA PHE A 818 -26.50 -17.54 -39.89
C PHE A 818 -26.47 -16.10 -39.35
N ALA A 819 -27.44 -15.77 -38.49
CA ALA A 819 -27.58 -14.46 -37.86
C ALA A 819 -27.57 -13.25 -38.83
N THR A 820 -28.06 -13.41 -40.07
CA THR A 820 -28.39 -12.27 -40.92
C THR A 820 -29.54 -11.47 -40.31
N LEU A 821 -29.63 -10.17 -40.60
CA LEU A 821 -30.65 -9.28 -40.01
C LEU A 821 -32.08 -9.84 -40.16
N GLU A 822 -32.44 -10.33 -41.35
CA GLU A 822 -33.77 -10.92 -41.62
C GLU A 822 -34.04 -12.18 -40.79
N ARG A 823 -33.01 -12.97 -40.50
CA ARG A 823 -33.13 -14.20 -39.73
C ARG A 823 -33.16 -13.91 -38.23
N ALA A 824 -32.35 -12.97 -37.76
CA ALA A 824 -32.38 -12.48 -36.40
C ALA A 824 -33.73 -11.83 -36.05
N GLN A 825 -34.33 -11.05 -36.97
CA GLN A 825 -35.68 -10.49 -36.80
C GLN A 825 -36.76 -11.56 -36.73
N ARG A 826 -36.61 -12.67 -37.48
CA ARG A 826 -37.50 -13.83 -37.37
C ARG A 826 -37.34 -14.53 -36.02
N ASP A 827 -36.12 -14.85 -35.63
CA ASP A 827 -35.83 -15.48 -34.34
C ASP A 827 -36.31 -14.59 -33.17
N TRP A 828 -36.20 -13.26 -33.29
CA TRP A 828 -36.72 -12.30 -32.32
C TRP A 828 -38.25 -12.29 -32.23
N ARG A 829 -38.95 -12.40 -33.36
CA ARG A 829 -40.42 -12.58 -33.36
C ARG A 829 -40.82 -13.90 -32.73
N ASP A 830 -40.10 -14.98 -33.02
CA ASP A 830 -40.35 -16.29 -32.44
C ASP A 830 -40.14 -16.30 -30.91
N ILE A 831 -39.26 -15.46 -30.36
CA ILE A 831 -39.13 -15.23 -28.91
C ILE A 831 -40.42 -14.62 -28.35
N GLY A 832 -40.93 -13.57 -29.00
CA GLY A 832 -42.18 -12.90 -28.57
C GLY A 832 -43.42 -13.81 -28.67
N GLU A 833 -43.42 -14.74 -29.62
CA GLU A 833 -44.49 -15.74 -29.82
C GLU A 833 -44.30 -17.03 -29.01
N GLY A 834 -43.21 -17.16 -28.24
CA GLY A 834 -42.92 -18.34 -27.42
C GLY A 834 -42.54 -19.61 -28.21
N ARG A 835 -42.20 -19.48 -29.50
CA ARG A 835 -41.79 -20.58 -30.39
C ARG A 835 -40.27 -20.81 -30.42
N PHE A 836 -39.50 -19.87 -29.89
CA PHE A 836 -38.04 -19.92 -29.86
C PHE A 836 -37.51 -20.97 -28.88
N ARG A 837 -36.48 -21.71 -29.29
CA ARG A 837 -35.69 -22.60 -28.42
C ARG A 837 -34.21 -22.27 -28.54
N LEU A 838 -33.58 -21.89 -27.43
CA LEU A 838 -32.16 -21.54 -27.42
C LEU A 838 -31.26 -22.72 -27.83
N SER A 839 -31.60 -23.94 -27.41
CA SER A 839 -30.86 -25.15 -27.78
C SER A 839 -30.77 -25.34 -29.31
N SER A 840 -31.89 -25.23 -30.02
CA SER A 840 -31.95 -25.27 -31.48
C SER A 840 -31.15 -24.13 -32.12
N TYR A 841 -31.21 -22.93 -31.54
CA TYR A 841 -30.44 -21.78 -32.03
C TYR A 841 -28.93 -22.01 -31.92
N ILE A 842 -28.45 -22.54 -30.80
CA ILE A 842 -27.03 -22.88 -30.57
C ILE A 842 -26.57 -24.00 -31.52
N GLN A 843 -27.40 -25.01 -31.78
CA GLN A 843 -27.06 -26.07 -32.74
C GLN A 843 -26.91 -25.52 -34.16
N ARG A 844 -27.77 -24.58 -34.58
CA ARG A 844 -27.62 -23.86 -35.86
C ARG A 844 -26.32 -23.03 -35.88
N MET A 845 -25.96 -22.41 -34.76
CA MET A 845 -24.70 -21.65 -34.61
C MET A 845 -23.46 -22.57 -34.73
N ALA A 846 -23.49 -23.73 -34.08
CA ALA A 846 -22.42 -24.71 -34.14
C ALA A 846 -22.30 -25.37 -35.54
N LYS A 847 -23.38 -25.39 -36.33
CA LYS A 847 -23.35 -25.83 -37.73
C LYS A 847 -22.75 -24.77 -38.66
N SER A 848 -23.02 -23.49 -38.40
CA SER A 848 -22.58 -22.37 -39.25
C SER A 848 -21.11 -21.95 -39.06
N GLY A 849 -20.40 -22.57 -38.11
CA GLY A 849 -19.00 -22.28 -37.86
C GLY A 849 -18.44 -23.16 -36.74
N GLU A 850 -17.43 -22.66 -36.05
CA GLU A 850 -16.85 -23.28 -34.88
C GLU A 850 -17.21 -22.51 -33.61
N LEU A 851 -18.00 -23.13 -32.74
CA LEU A 851 -18.32 -22.64 -31.41
C LEU A 851 -17.53 -23.45 -30.37
N GLU A 852 -16.76 -22.78 -29.52
CA GLU A 852 -15.92 -23.40 -28.50
C GLU A 852 -16.22 -22.80 -27.12
N VAL A 853 -16.39 -23.66 -26.10
CA VAL A 853 -16.49 -23.26 -24.70
C VAL A 853 -15.09 -23.15 -24.10
N LEU A 854 -14.67 -21.95 -23.72
CA LEU A 854 -13.36 -21.68 -23.11
C LEU A 854 -13.41 -21.71 -21.57
N VAL A 855 -14.44 -21.07 -21.01
CA VAL A 855 -14.76 -21.09 -19.57
C VAL A 855 -16.14 -21.70 -19.40
N THR A 856 -16.24 -22.71 -18.54
CA THR A 856 -17.47 -23.47 -18.30
C THR A 856 -18.35 -22.79 -17.25
N SER A 857 -19.66 -23.02 -17.34
CA SER A 857 -20.66 -22.65 -16.33
C SER A 857 -21.56 -23.85 -16.00
N ALA A 858 -22.54 -23.64 -15.12
CA ALA A 858 -23.56 -24.67 -14.83
C ALA A 858 -24.38 -25.06 -16.08
N TYR A 859 -24.60 -24.13 -17.01
CA TYR A 859 -25.31 -24.39 -18.28
C TYR A 859 -24.35 -24.88 -19.38
N TRP A 860 -23.17 -24.25 -19.49
CA TRP A 860 -22.08 -24.61 -20.41
C TRP A 860 -21.05 -25.51 -19.72
N SER A 861 -21.43 -26.74 -19.38
CA SER A 861 -20.65 -27.60 -18.50
C SER A 861 -19.48 -28.34 -19.15
N ARG A 862 -19.42 -28.40 -20.49
CA ARG A 862 -18.36 -29.08 -21.24
C ARG A 862 -17.45 -28.08 -21.94
N LYS A 863 -16.15 -28.12 -21.63
CA LYS A 863 -15.11 -27.32 -22.28
C LYS A 863 -14.76 -27.89 -23.66
N GLY A 864 -14.46 -27.02 -24.62
CA GLY A 864 -14.06 -27.37 -25.98
C GLY A 864 -15.16 -27.18 -27.01
N LYS A 865 -15.01 -27.82 -28.17
CA LYS A 865 -15.89 -27.62 -29.34
C LYS A 865 -17.32 -28.08 -29.06
N VAL A 866 -18.28 -27.21 -29.37
CA VAL A 866 -19.72 -27.48 -29.31
C VAL A 866 -20.15 -28.17 -30.59
N GLY A 867 -20.66 -29.40 -30.46
CA GLY A 867 -21.19 -30.19 -31.58
C GLY A 867 -22.69 -30.03 -31.78
N GLN A 868 -23.22 -30.60 -32.86
CA GLN A 868 -24.67 -30.57 -33.16
C GLN A 868 -25.52 -31.35 -32.15
N SER A 869 -24.93 -32.29 -31.41
CA SER A 869 -25.57 -33.05 -30.33
C SER A 869 -25.49 -32.36 -28.96
N TRP A 870 -25.06 -31.10 -28.92
CA TRP A 870 -24.95 -30.35 -27.67
C TRP A 870 -26.32 -30.17 -27.00
N GLN A 871 -26.30 -30.29 -25.68
CA GLN A 871 -27.43 -30.04 -24.78
C GLN A 871 -26.95 -29.19 -23.60
N PRO A 872 -27.84 -28.43 -22.95
CA PRO A 872 -27.48 -27.70 -21.73
C PRO A 872 -27.13 -28.69 -20.60
N ARG A 873 -26.22 -28.29 -19.70
CA ARG A 873 -25.86 -29.02 -18.46
C ARG A 873 -25.33 -30.45 -18.67
N MET A 874 -24.70 -30.74 -19.81
CA MET A 874 -24.08 -32.05 -20.05
C MET A 874 -23.05 -32.40 -18.95
N PRO A 875 -22.85 -33.69 -18.62
CA PRO A 875 -21.86 -34.07 -17.60
C PRO A 875 -20.46 -33.63 -18.03
N SER A 876 -19.68 -33.12 -17.07
CA SER A 876 -18.33 -32.60 -17.30
C SER A 876 -17.39 -33.69 -17.82
N VAL A 877 -16.43 -33.29 -18.64
CA VAL A 877 -15.44 -34.18 -19.25
C VAL A 877 -14.24 -34.32 -18.31
N SER A 878 -13.64 -35.51 -18.22
CA SER A 878 -12.43 -35.73 -17.41
C SER A 878 -11.26 -34.84 -17.87
N VAL A 879 -10.36 -34.48 -16.96
CA VAL A 879 -9.19 -33.62 -17.26
C VAL A 879 -8.30 -34.25 -18.35
N ASP A 880 -8.17 -35.57 -18.35
CA ASP A 880 -7.39 -36.31 -19.36
C ASP A 880 -8.01 -36.24 -20.75
N GLU A 881 -9.32 -36.36 -20.85
CA GLU A 881 -10.04 -36.27 -22.12
C GLU A 881 -10.09 -34.81 -22.63
N GLN A 882 -10.18 -33.82 -21.74
CA GLN A 882 -9.98 -32.42 -22.10
C GLN A 882 -8.59 -32.17 -22.69
N TRP A 883 -7.54 -32.73 -22.06
CA TRP A 883 -6.17 -32.60 -22.54
C TRP A 883 -5.94 -33.32 -23.89
N ALA A 884 -6.53 -34.50 -24.07
CA ALA A 884 -6.46 -35.25 -25.33
C ALA A 884 -6.99 -34.43 -26.52
N ASN A 885 -8.07 -33.70 -26.29
CA ASN A 885 -8.72 -32.87 -27.30
C ASN A 885 -7.92 -31.58 -27.58
N ASN A 886 -7.45 -30.89 -26.54
CA ASN A 886 -6.68 -29.66 -26.66
C ASN A 886 -5.50 -29.65 -25.68
N PRO A 887 -4.30 -30.13 -26.09
CA PRO A 887 -3.13 -30.22 -25.22
C PRO A 887 -2.39 -28.88 -25.08
N ALA A 888 -3.12 -27.76 -25.01
CA ALA A 888 -2.56 -26.42 -24.87
C ALA A 888 -2.91 -25.87 -23.48
N PRO A 889 -1.94 -25.77 -22.55
CA PRO A 889 -2.21 -25.22 -21.21
C PRO A 889 -2.62 -23.74 -21.30
N ALA A 890 -3.43 -23.29 -20.34
CA ALA A 890 -3.76 -21.87 -20.20
C ALA A 890 -2.52 -21.08 -19.74
N LEU A 891 -2.39 -19.83 -20.20
CA LEU A 891 -1.20 -19.00 -19.97
C LEU A 891 -1.60 -17.67 -19.33
N GLY A 892 -0.77 -17.20 -18.42
CA GLY A 892 -0.88 -15.87 -17.84
C GLY A 892 -0.40 -14.75 -18.76
N PRO A 893 -0.40 -13.49 -18.28
CA PRO A 893 0.12 -12.35 -19.02
C PRO A 893 1.65 -12.38 -19.10
N ILE A 894 2.20 -11.53 -19.96
CA ILE A 894 3.64 -11.32 -20.11
C ILE A 894 4.17 -10.52 -18.92
N PHE A 895 5.27 -11.00 -18.33
CA PHE A 895 6.04 -10.35 -17.28
C PHE A 895 7.46 -10.02 -17.74
N HIS A 896 8.08 -9.04 -17.08
CA HIS A 896 9.47 -8.66 -17.33
C HIS A 896 10.50 -9.62 -16.71
N HIS A 897 10.13 -10.36 -15.66
CA HIS A 897 11.02 -11.27 -14.94
C HIS A 897 10.29 -12.58 -14.57
N PRO A 898 10.98 -13.74 -14.55
CA PRO A 898 10.33 -15.02 -14.23
C PRO A 898 9.81 -15.09 -12.79
N ASP A 899 10.47 -14.40 -11.84
CA ASP A 899 10.01 -14.38 -10.44
C ASP A 899 8.61 -13.74 -10.30
N ASP A 900 8.30 -12.70 -11.09
CA ASP A 900 6.98 -12.06 -11.09
C ASP A 900 5.92 -12.99 -11.70
N ALA A 901 6.28 -13.72 -12.76
CA ALA A 901 5.42 -14.73 -13.37
C ALA A 901 5.10 -15.87 -12.40
N ALA A 902 6.07 -16.31 -11.59
CA ALA A 902 5.86 -17.30 -10.54
C ALA A 902 4.94 -16.77 -9.41
N LEU A 903 5.10 -15.51 -9.01
CA LEU A 903 4.22 -14.86 -8.04
C LEU A 903 2.78 -14.76 -8.56
N TYR A 904 2.60 -14.47 -9.84
CA TYR A 904 1.30 -14.51 -10.50
C TYR A 904 0.68 -15.91 -10.47
N ALA A 905 1.42 -16.95 -10.87
CA ALA A 905 0.91 -18.33 -10.82
C ALA A 905 0.47 -18.73 -9.40
N GLN A 906 1.20 -18.29 -8.38
CA GLN A 906 0.82 -18.52 -6.98
C GLN A 906 -0.48 -17.78 -6.59
N SER A 907 -0.68 -16.54 -7.07
CA SER A 907 -1.87 -15.75 -6.72
C SER A 907 -3.15 -16.33 -7.33
N ARG A 908 -3.07 -16.92 -8.54
CA ARG A 908 -4.20 -17.60 -9.21
C ARG A 908 -4.77 -18.78 -8.43
N LEU A 909 -3.98 -19.40 -7.55
CA LEU A 909 -4.44 -20.52 -6.73
C LEU A 909 -5.29 -20.06 -5.53
N ARG A 910 -5.16 -18.79 -5.09
CA ARG A 910 -5.93 -18.24 -3.96
C ARG A 910 -7.38 -17.90 -4.31
N SER A 911 -7.72 -17.79 -5.60
CA SER A 911 -9.08 -17.50 -6.08
C SER A 911 -9.96 -18.73 -6.28
N HIS A 912 -9.39 -19.94 -6.21
CA HIS A 912 -10.11 -21.21 -6.34
C HIS A 912 -10.10 -21.94 -4.99
N GLU A 913 -11.05 -21.57 -4.13
CA GLU A 913 -11.25 -22.23 -2.84
C GLU A 913 -11.87 -23.61 -3.04
N SER A 914 -11.14 -24.65 -2.65
CA SER A 914 -11.62 -25.90 -2.04
C SER A 914 -10.66 -27.05 -2.41
N GLN A 915 -10.02 -27.64 -1.40
CA GLN A 915 -9.16 -28.84 -1.42
C GLN A 915 -7.64 -28.63 -1.52
N THR A 916 -6.91 -29.38 -0.69
CA THR A 916 -5.45 -29.48 -0.60
C THR A 916 -4.88 -30.31 -1.75
N THR A 917 -5.05 -29.84 -2.99
CA THR A 917 -4.46 -30.50 -4.17
C THR A 917 -3.12 -29.86 -4.54
N VAL A 918 -2.12 -30.71 -4.81
CA VAL A 918 -0.84 -30.26 -5.37
C VAL A 918 -1.11 -29.77 -6.78
N HIS A 919 -0.56 -28.63 -7.15
CA HIS A 919 -0.61 -28.10 -8.51
C HIS A 919 0.80 -28.00 -9.08
N ALA A 920 0.91 -28.13 -10.40
CA ALA A 920 2.14 -27.84 -11.13
C ALA A 920 1.91 -26.67 -12.10
N SER A 921 2.93 -25.84 -12.24
CA SER A 921 3.03 -24.80 -13.25
C SER A 921 4.47 -24.79 -13.80
N ALA A 922 4.70 -23.99 -14.83
CA ALA A 922 6.02 -23.77 -15.42
C ALA A 922 6.09 -22.35 -15.97
N ILE A 923 7.31 -21.91 -16.28
CA ILE A 923 7.56 -20.58 -16.85
C ILE A 923 8.17 -20.75 -18.23
N LEU A 924 7.57 -20.07 -19.20
CA LEU A 924 8.06 -19.92 -20.54
C LEU A 924 8.87 -18.64 -20.67
N SER A 925 9.89 -18.65 -21.51
CA SER A 925 10.61 -17.44 -21.93
C SER A 925 10.83 -17.42 -23.44
N SER A 926 10.94 -16.22 -24.00
CA SER A 926 11.38 -16.02 -25.37
C SER A 926 12.81 -15.47 -25.39
N PRO A 927 13.78 -16.17 -25.98
CA PRO A 927 15.19 -15.79 -25.96
C PRO A 927 15.42 -14.35 -26.47
N GLY A 928 16.27 -13.59 -25.78
CA GLY A 928 16.62 -12.21 -26.16
C GLY A 928 15.53 -11.16 -25.91
N SER A 929 14.35 -11.57 -25.44
CA SER A 929 13.30 -10.66 -24.98
C SER A 929 13.09 -10.82 -23.46
N TYR A 930 12.91 -9.71 -22.73
CA TYR A 930 12.54 -9.76 -21.30
C TYR A 930 11.06 -10.11 -21.15
N SER A 931 10.66 -11.29 -21.65
CA SER A 931 9.28 -11.73 -21.76
C SER A 931 9.12 -13.13 -21.17
N PHE A 932 8.51 -13.18 -20.00
CA PHE A 932 8.27 -14.41 -19.24
C PHE A 932 6.78 -14.61 -19.03
N VAL A 933 6.29 -15.84 -19.18
CA VAL A 933 4.88 -16.18 -19.01
C VAL A 933 4.75 -17.44 -18.17
N ALA A 934 3.89 -17.39 -17.15
CA ALA A 934 3.57 -18.57 -16.36
C ALA A 934 2.40 -19.35 -16.97
N LEU A 935 2.42 -20.67 -16.83
CA LEU A 935 1.26 -21.51 -17.06
C LEU A 935 0.26 -21.29 -15.91
N GLU A 936 -1.03 -21.27 -16.24
CA GLU A 936 -2.07 -21.37 -15.21
C GLU A 936 -1.90 -22.69 -14.43
N PRO A 937 -2.09 -22.69 -13.10
CA PRO A 937 -1.90 -23.89 -12.27
C PRO A 937 -2.72 -25.09 -12.74
N ILE A 938 -2.05 -26.24 -12.90
CA ILE A 938 -2.69 -27.52 -13.28
C ILE A 938 -2.70 -28.45 -12.07
N ALA A 939 -3.89 -28.89 -11.66
CA ALA A 939 -4.05 -29.81 -10.53
C ALA A 939 -3.45 -31.20 -10.81
N ASP A 940 -2.84 -31.79 -9.78
CA ASP A 940 -2.29 -33.15 -9.83
C ASP A 940 -3.38 -34.17 -9.44
N PRO A 941 -3.75 -35.13 -10.31
CA PRO A 941 -4.90 -36.01 -10.10
C PRO A 941 -4.67 -37.16 -9.10
N GLY A 942 -3.83 -36.96 -8.08
CA GLY A 942 -3.67 -37.88 -6.93
C GLY A 942 -2.35 -38.66 -6.83
N SER A 943 -1.53 -38.70 -7.89
CA SER A 943 -0.15 -39.22 -7.82
C SER A 943 0.85 -38.08 -7.92
N PRO A 944 1.88 -38.01 -7.06
CA PRO A 944 2.84 -36.92 -7.09
C PRO A 944 3.57 -36.89 -8.43
N ASN A 945 3.63 -35.70 -9.03
CA ASN A 945 4.36 -35.41 -10.27
C ASN A 945 3.67 -35.85 -11.57
N GLU A 946 2.37 -36.17 -11.59
CA GLU A 946 1.68 -36.44 -12.87
C GLU A 946 1.47 -35.16 -13.67
N ALA A 947 1.10 -34.07 -13.01
CA ALA A 947 0.98 -32.76 -13.66
C ALA A 947 2.30 -32.27 -14.26
N ILE A 948 3.44 -32.43 -13.56
CA ILE A 948 4.77 -32.03 -14.10
C ILE A 948 5.19 -32.94 -15.28
N LYS A 949 4.93 -34.26 -15.21
CA LYS A 949 5.17 -35.18 -16.34
C LYS A 949 4.31 -34.83 -17.55
N ARG A 950 3.10 -34.30 -17.34
CA ARG A 950 2.23 -33.81 -18.40
C ARG A 950 2.81 -32.55 -19.06
N ILE A 951 3.29 -31.57 -18.28
CA ILE A 951 3.86 -30.30 -18.79
C ILE A 951 5.20 -30.53 -19.52
N PHE A 952 6.08 -31.40 -19.00
CA PHE A 952 7.43 -31.63 -19.52
C PHE A 952 7.54 -32.95 -20.31
N ARG A 953 6.52 -33.24 -21.14
CA ARG A 953 6.48 -34.46 -21.95
C ARG A 953 7.25 -34.30 -23.25
N ILE A 954 8.00 -35.34 -23.61
CA ILE A 954 8.74 -35.42 -24.88
C ILE A 954 8.26 -36.61 -25.72
N ALA A 955 8.55 -36.57 -27.03
CA ALA A 955 8.09 -37.59 -27.98
C ALA A 955 8.61 -39.00 -27.65
N SER A 956 9.78 -39.11 -27.02
CA SER A 956 10.40 -40.36 -26.60
C SER A 956 9.89 -40.92 -25.27
N ASP A 957 9.02 -40.21 -24.54
CA ASP A 957 8.43 -40.72 -23.30
C ASP A 957 7.47 -41.88 -23.61
N ALA A 958 7.57 -42.99 -22.88
CA ALA A 958 6.70 -44.17 -23.04
C ALA A 958 5.20 -43.87 -22.82
N SER A 959 4.88 -42.79 -22.10
CA SER A 959 3.51 -42.34 -21.85
C SER A 959 2.88 -41.57 -23.01
N THR A 960 3.65 -41.22 -24.05
CA THR A 960 3.16 -40.42 -25.18
C THR A 960 2.31 -41.29 -26.11
N SER A 961 1.05 -40.90 -26.31
CA SER A 961 0.09 -41.65 -27.14
C SER A 961 -0.91 -40.69 -27.83
N PRO A 962 -1.73 -41.15 -28.80
CA PRO A 962 -2.73 -40.30 -29.43
C PRO A 962 -3.76 -39.68 -28.46
N ARG A 963 -4.02 -40.35 -27.33
CA ARG A 963 -4.85 -39.85 -26.23
C ARG A 963 -4.05 -39.01 -25.22
N ASN A 964 -2.73 -39.16 -25.17
CA ASN A 964 -1.85 -38.45 -24.25
C ASN A 964 -0.79 -37.66 -25.04
N ARG A 965 -1.26 -36.62 -25.73
CA ARG A 965 -0.49 -35.83 -26.70
C ARG A 965 0.58 -34.95 -26.03
N LEU A 966 1.52 -34.49 -26.84
CA LEU A 966 2.54 -33.51 -26.43
C LEU A 966 1.89 -32.15 -26.11
N PRO A 967 2.35 -31.46 -25.06
CA PRO A 967 1.96 -30.08 -24.78
C PRO A 967 2.29 -29.16 -25.96
N ARG A 968 1.36 -28.27 -26.28
CA ARG A 968 1.55 -27.23 -27.30
C ARG A 968 1.84 -25.89 -26.63
N PHE A 969 3.03 -25.36 -26.89
CA PHE A 969 3.45 -24.03 -26.46
C PHE A 969 3.50 -23.05 -27.64
N PRO A 970 3.40 -21.73 -27.40
CA PRO A 970 3.54 -20.74 -28.46
C PRO A 970 4.90 -20.78 -29.15
N ASP A 971 4.93 -20.47 -30.44
CA ASP A 971 6.17 -20.45 -31.23
C ASP A 971 7.17 -19.43 -30.65
N GLY A 972 8.45 -19.81 -30.60
CA GLY A 972 9.53 -18.98 -30.05
C GLY A 972 9.61 -18.91 -28.52
N TYR A 973 8.75 -19.64 -27.80
CA TYR A 973 8.78 -19.78 -26.34
C TYR A 973 9.26 -21.16 -25.91
N THR A 974 10.13 -21.20 -24.90
CA THR A 974 10.68 -22.43 -24.32
C THR A 974 10.50 -22.47 -22.81
N LEU A 975 10.35 -23.66 -22.24
CA LEU A 975 10.24 -23.86 -20.80
C LEU A 975 11.61 -23.63 -20.13
N VAL A 976 11.66 -22.69 -19.19
CA VAL A 976 12.91 -22.31 -18.49
C VAL A 976 12.84 -22.50 -16.98
N ALA A 977 11.66 -22.74 -16.41
CA ALA A 977 11.53 -23.04 -14.99
C ALA A 977 10.34 -23.96 -14.72
N SER A 978 10.47 -24.76 -13.66
CA SER A 978 9.38 -25.56 -13.12
C SER A 978 8.84 -24.93 -11.83
N HIS A 979 7.54 -25.08 -11.58
CA HIS A 979 6.90 -24.51 -10.39
C HIS A 979 5.99 -25.55 -9.75
N GLN A 980 6.28 -25.90 -8.50
CA GLN A 980 5.41 -26.72 -7.68
C GLN A 980 4.61 -25.83 -6.73
N LEU A 981 3.30 -26.01 -6.74
CA LEU A 981 2.33 -25.21 -6.00
C LEU A 981 1.62 -26.09 -4.99
N LEU A 982 1.93 -25.91 -3.72
CA LEU A 982 1.30 -26.64 -2.63
C LEU A 982 0.64 -25.60 -1.72
N LEU A 983 -0.65 -25.28 -1.89
CA LEU A 983 -1.36 -24.34 -1.01
C LEU A 983 -2.45 -25.08 -0.25
N ALA A 984 -2.52 -24.87 1.07
CA ALA A 984 -3.65 -25.32 1.88
C ALA A 984 -4.62 -24.16 2.07
N ALA A 985 -5.88 -24.34 1.66
CA ALA A 985 -6.94 -23.37 1.94
C ALA A 985 -7.46 -23.55 3.37
N GLY A 986 -7.76 -22.44 4.06
CA GLY A 986 -8.59 -22.43 5.27
C GLY A 986 -7.95 -22.96 6.58
N THR A 987 -6.66 -23.30 6.64
CA THR A 987 -6.04 -23.77 7.89
C THR A 987 -6.00 -22.65 8.95
N THR A 988 -6.59 -22.91 10.11
CA THR A 988 -6.51 -22.01 11.26
C THR A 988 -5.06 -21.89 11.74
N PRO A 989 -4.67 -20.81 12.44
CA PRO A 989 -3.31 -20.67 12.98
C PRO A 989 -2.85 -21.87 13.84
N ALA A 990 -3.77 -22.55 14.51
CA ALA A 990 -3.49 -23.71 15.36
C ALA A 990 -3.18 -25.01 14.59
N GLU A 991 -3.59 -25.12 13.32
CA GLU A 991 -3.38 -26.30 12.47
C GLU A 991 -2.11 -26.21 11.63
N ARG A 992 -1.34 -25.13 11.78
CA ARG A 992 -0.09 -24.93 11.02
C ARG A 992 1.03 -25.74 11.64
N SER A 993 1.72 -26.50 10.80
CA SER A 993 2.87 -27.31 11.22
C SER A 993 4.16 -26.49 11.14
N ASP A 994 4.93 -26.53 12.23
CA ASP A 994 6.31 -26.01 12.30
C ASP A 994 7.37 -27.03 11.85
N ALA A 995 6.95 -28.19 11.36
CA ALA A 995 7.88 -29.20 10.87
C ALA A 995 8.49 -28.76 9.52
N THR A 996 9.82 -28.83 9.40
CA THR A 996 10.55 -28.33 8.21
C THR A 996 10.16 -29.10 6.93
N ASP A 997 9.90 -30.40 7.03
CA ASP A 997 9.44 -31.28 5.96
C ASP A 997 8.04 -30.91 5.42
N ALA A 998 7.17 -30.31 6.25
CA ALA A 998 5.89 -29.76 5.81
C ALA A 998 6.04 -28.43 5.04
N ASN A 999 7.17 -27.72 5.24
CA ASN A 999 7.40 -26.35 4.77
C ASN A 999 8.46 -26.22 3.68
N PHE A 1000 9.08 -27.33 3.25
CA PHE A 1000 10.05 -27.38 2.16
C PHE A 1000 9.89 -28.65 1.30
N ALA A 1001 10.44 -28.63 0.07
CA ALA A 1001 10.39 -29.77 -0.83
C ALA A 1001 11.44 -30.85 -0.45
N SER A 1002 11.10 -32.12 -0.67
CA SER A 1002 12.05 -33.23 -0.47
C SER A 1002 13.17 -33.22 -1.52
N ALA A 1003 14.32 -33.83 -1.22
CA ALA A 1003 15.44 -33.95 -2.17
C ALA A 1003 15.02 -34.60 -3.50
N ALA A 1004 14.14 -35.60 -3.45
CA ALA A 1004 13.58 -36.26 -4.62
C ALA A 1004 12.72 -35.32 -5.48
N GLN A 1005 11.93 -34.42 -4.86
CA GLN A 1005 11.16 -33.40 -5.57
C GLN A 1005 12.06 -32.36 -6.22
N VAL A 1006 13.06 -31.84 -5.50
CA VAL A 1006 14.03 -30.89 -6.06
C VAL A 1006 14.76 -31.51 -7.26
N HIS A 1007 15.18 -32.78 -7.17
CA HIS A 1007 15.76 -33.52 -8.29
C HIS A 1007 14.80 -33.65 -9.48
N ALA A 1008 13.55 -34.06 -9.21
CA ALA A 1008 12.51 -34.26 -10.24
C ALA A 1008 12.20 -32.97 -11.01
N HIS A 1009 12.28 -31.82 -10.35
CA HIS A 1009 11.99 -30.50 -10.92
C HIS A 1009 13.20 -29.77 -11.53
N THR A 1010 14.41 -30.32 -11.38
CA THR A 1010 15.66 -29.72 -11.90
C THR A 1010 16.42 -30.70 -12.80
N HIS A 1011 17.29 -31.52 -12.22
CA HIS A 1011 18.18 -32.46 -12.92
C HIS A 1011 17.44 -33.46 -13.79
N ALA A 1012 16.29 -33.99 -13.35
CA ALA A 1012 15.51 -34.93 -14.17
C ALA A 1012 14.95 -34.28 -15.43
N LEU A 1013 14.48 -33.03 -15.34
CA LEU A 1013 14.00 -32.25 -16.49
C LEU A 1013 15.16 -31.85 -17.42
N LYS A 1014 16.33 -31.49 -16.85
CA LYS A 1014 17.52 -31.23 -17.65
C LYS A 1014 18.02 -32.46 -18.41
N ALA A 1015 17.98 -33.63 -17.78
CA ALA A 1015 18.31 -34.90 -18.43
C ALA A 1015 17.34 -35.26 -19.57
N LYS A 1016 16.08 -34.77 -19.52
CA LYS A 1016 15.11 -34.89 -20.62
C LYS A 1016 15.33 -33.91 -21.78
N GLY A 1017 16.26 -32.96 -21.64
CA GLY A 1017 16.58 -31.97 -22.69
C GLY A 1017 15.97 -30.59 -22.50
N PHE A 1018 15.37 -30.29 -21.33
CA PHE A 1018 14.86 -28.94 -21.01
C PHE A 1018 15.93 -28.09 -20.33
N ASP A 1019 16.05 -26.81 -20.69
CA ASP A 1019 17.02 -25.90 -20.08
C ASP A 1019 16.43 -25.20 -18.84
N ILE A 1020 16.37 -25.93 -17.72
CA ILE A 1020 15.79 -25.43 -16.47
C ILE A 1020 16.79 -24.52 -15.74
N ASN A 1021 16.43 -23.25 -15.56
CA ASN A 1021 17.22 -22.23 -14.88
C ASN A 1021 16.77 -21.98 -13.44
N ALA A 1022 15.53 -22.34 -13.10
CA ALA A 1022 14.99 -22.17 -11.76
C ALA A 1022 13.92 -23.21 -11.43
N TYR A 1023 13.83 -23.53 -10.14
CA TYR A 1023 12.73 -24.28 -9.53
C TYR A 1023 12.04 -23.39 -8.51
N TYR A 1024 10.73 -23.19 -8.70
CA TYR A 1024 9.88 -22.44 -7.78
C TYR A 1024 9.06 -23.40 -6.92
N TYR A 1025 9.01 -23.16 -5.62
CA TYR A 1025 8.23 -23.94 -4.66
C TYR A 1025 7.33 -23.01 -3.84
N SER A 1026 6.02 -23.15 -4.00
CA SER A 1026 5.05 -22.49 -3.12
C SER A 1026 4.65 -23.43 -1.99
N THR A 1027 4.85 -22.97 -0.76
CA THR A 1027 4.58 -23.75 0.45
C THR A 1027 3.11 -23.73 0.85
N ARG A 1028 2.71 -24.72 1.65
CA ARG A 1028 1.33 -24.91 2.16
C ARG A 1028 0.72 -23.62 2.70
N TYR A 1029 1.54 -22.85 3.43
CA TYR A 1029 1.13 -21.63 4.12
C TYR A 1029 1.46 -20.34 3.36
N GLY A 1030 1.77 -20.44 2.05
CA GLY A 1030 1.79 -19.30 1.13
C GLY A 1030 3.15 -18.64 0.88
N ALA A 1031 4.26 -19.20 1.39
CA ALA A 1031 5.59 -18.70 1.04
C ALA A 1031 5.97 -19.14 -0.39
N LEU A 1032 6.81 -18.36 -1.06
CA LEU A 1032 7.37 -18.71 -2.37
C LEU A 1032 8.89 -18.77 -2.26
N LEU A 1033 9.47 -19.92 -2.58
CA LEU A 1033 10.90 -20.14 -2.62
C LEU A 1033 11.36 -20.36 -4.05
N LYS A 1034 12.59 -19.94 -4.34
CA LYS A 1034 13.29 -20.12 -5.61
C LYS A 1034 14.61 -20.81 -5.35
N TYR A 1035 14.85 -21.89 -6.09
CA TYR A 1035 16.13 -22.56 -6.15
C TYR A 1035 16.71 -22.42 -7.56
N THR A 1036 17.94 -21.91 -7.66
CA THR A 1036 18.69 -21.88 -8.92
C THR A 1036 19.74 -23.00 -8.90
N PRO A 1037 19.56 -24.06 -9.72
CA PRO A 1037 20.49 -25.18 -9.76
C PRO A 1037 21.83 -24.77 -10.36
N THR A 1038 22.92 -25.34 -9.83
CA THR A 1038 24.28 -25.16 -10.35
C THR A 1038 24.69 -26.26 -11.32
N TYR A 1039 23.97 -27.40 -11.27
CA TYR A 1039 24.27 -28.63 -11.99
C TYR A 1039 25.65 -29.23 -11.70
N SER A 1040 26.17 -28.97 -10.50
CA SER A 1040 27.44 -29.54 -10.04
C SER A 1040 27.30 -31.03 -9.65
N ALA A 1041 28.41 -31.77 -9.66
CA ALA A 1041 28.43 -33.17 -9.21
C ALA A 1041 28.03 -33.32 -7.73
N SER A 1042 28.45 -32.36 -6.90
CA SER A 1042 28.09 -32.30 -5.47
C SER A 1042 26.60 -32.10 -5.26
N GLU A 1043 25.97 -31.21 -6.05
CA GLU A 1043 24.51 -31.00 -6.03
C GLU A 1043 23.77 -32.28 -6.42
N ARG A 1044 24.17 -32.94 -7.52
CA ARG A 1044 23.55 -34.18 -7.97
C ARG A 1044 23.63 -35.28 -6.91
N THR A 1045 24.78 -35.40 -6.23
CA THR A 1045 24.99 -36.39 -5.17
C THR A 1045 24.07 -36.12 -3.98
N LEU A 1046 23.97 -34.87 -3.54
CA LEU A 1046 23.07 -34.46 -2.46
C LEU A 1046 21.61 -34.80 -2.78
N LEU A 1047 21.17 -34.48 -4.00
CA LEU A 1047 19.79 -34.68 -4.45
C LEU A 1047 19.38 -36.16 -4.61
N LEU A 1048 20.34 -37.04 -4.88
CA LEU A 1048 20.12 -38.50 -4.98
C LEU A 1048 20.35 -39.24 -3.66
N THR A 1049 20.81 -38.55 -2.61
CA THR A 1049 21.07 -39.17 -1.31
C THR A 1049 19.75 -39.61 -0.67
N GLN A 1050 19.67 -40.89 -0.28
CA GLN A 1050 18.51 -41.39 0.46
C GLN A 1050 18.51 -40.81 1.89
N PRO A 1051 17.36 -40.26 2.36
CA PRO A 1051 17.28 -39.58 3.66
C PRO A 1051 17.47 -40.52 4.85
N VAL A 1052 17.10 -41.80 4.70
CA VAL A 1052 17.31 -42.84 5.70
C VAL A 1052 18.09 -43.98 5.05
N GLN A 1053 19.14 -44.44 5.71
CA GLN A 1053 19.94 -45.59 5.27
C GLN A 1053 20.12 -46.57 6.42
N LEU A 1054 20.35 -47.83 6.07
CA LEU A 1054 20.65 -48.88 7.04
C LEU A 1054 22.14 -48.79 7.40
N VAL A 1055 22.46 -48.28 8.59
CA VAL A 1055 23.83 -48.18 9.11
C VAL A 1055 23.95 -49.19 10.25
N GLU A 1056 24.88 -50.14 10.13
CA GLU A 1056 25.11 -51.19 11.14
C GLU A 1056 23.84 -51.96 11.56
N GLY A 1057 22.94 -52.24 10.61
CA GLY A 1057 21.70 -52.98 10.86
C GLY A 1057 20.57 -52.19 11.51
N LYS A 1058 20.72 -50.87 11.71
CA LYS A 1058 19.66 -49.97 12.19
C LYS A 1058 19.35 -48.89 11.15
N TRP A 1059 18.07 -48.53 11.02
CA TRP A 1059 17.66 -47.39 10.19
C TRP A 1059 18.10 -46.10 10.86
N ALA A 1060 18.98 -45.34 10.21
CA ALA A 1060 19.46 -44.04 10.67
C ALA A 1060 19.13 -42.95 9.65
N THR A 1061 18.65 -41.80 10.13
CA THR A 1061 18.42 -40.62 9.29
C THR A 1061 19.76 -39.99 8.94
N VAL A 1062 20.25 -40.26 7.73
CA VAL A 1062 21.54 -39.76 7.23
C VAL A 1062 21.42 -38.31 6.73
N LEU A 1063 20.23 -37.91 6.25
CA LEU A 1063 19.98 -36.57 5.76
C LEU A 1063 18.61 -36.07 6.26
N SER A 1064 18.61 -35.30 7.34
CA SER A 1064 17.42 -34.56 7.79
C SER A 1064 17.09 -33.43 6.81
N THR A 1065 15.83 -33.00 6.77
CA THR A 1065 15.41 -31.87 5.92
C THR A 1065 16.17 -30.59 6.24
N ASP A 1066 16.50 -30.35 7.52
CA ASP A 1066 17.26 -29.18 7.91
C ASP A 1066 18.70 -29.21 7.37
N LEU A 1067 19.37 -30.36 7.48
CA LEU A 1067 20.72 -30.56 6.94
C LEU A 1067 20.72 -30.48 5.40
N PHE A 1068 19.66 -30.98 4.76
CA PHE A 1068 19.45 -30.87 3.33
C PHE A 1068 19.36 -29.41 2.89
N ILE A 1069 18.51 -28.58 3.53
CA ILE A 1069 18.37 -27.15 3.20
C ILE A 1069 19.70 -26.42 3.38
N THR A 1070 20.42 -26.66 4.48
CA THR A 1070 21.73 -26.04 4.74
C THR A 1070 22.72 -26.37 3.63
N ARG A 1071 22.90 -27.66 3.30
CA ARG A 1071 23.82 -28.07 2.22
C ARG A 1071 23.37 -27.56 0.85
N LEU A 1072 22.06 -27.52 0.59
CA LEU A 1072 21.51 -27.02 -0.66
C LEU A 1072 21.74 -25.51 -0.84
N ALA A 1073 21.61 -24.74 0.24
CA ALA A 1073 21.87 -23.30 0.28
C ALA A 1073 23.36 -22.96 0.14
N ASP A 1074 24.25 -23.83 0.63
CA ASP A 1074 25.70 -23.69 0.48
C ASP A 1074 26.18 -24.02 -0.95
N ILE A 1075 25.62 -25.07 -1.57
CA ILE A 1075 26.00 -25.50 -2.94
C ILE A 1075 25.39 -24.59 -4.01
N GLY A 1076 24.11 -24.23 -3.85
CA GLY A 1076 23.35 -23.47 -4.85
C GLY A 1076 22.89 -22.09 -4.38
N LYS A 1077 21.94 -21.50 -5.11
CA LYS A 1077 21.26 -20.26 -4.67
C LYS A 1077 19.82 -20.58 -4.30
N LEU A 1078 19.56 -20.62 -2.99
CA LEU A 1078 18.21 -20.77 -2.44
C LEU A 1078 17.73 -19.43 -1.87
N GLN A 1079 16.55 -18.99 -2.28
CA GLN A 1079 16.00 -17.69 -1.91
C GLN A 1079 14.51 -17.81 -1.56
N VAL A 1080 14.08 -17.07 -0.53
CA VAL A 1080 12.67 -16.83 -0.24
C VAL A 1080 12.26 -15.55 -0.97
N LEU A 1081 11.35 -15.65 -1.94
CA LEU A 1081 10.82 -14.52 -2.70
C LEU A 1081 9.62 -13.88 -2.02
N LYS A 1082 8.73 -14.69 -1.44
CA LYS A 1082 7.56 -14.23 -0.71
C LYS A 1082 7.56 -14.86 0.69
N PRO A 1083 7.59 -14.04 1.76
CA PRO A 1083 7.55 -14.55 3.11
C PRO A 1083 6.14 -15.01 3.49
N ALA A 1084 6.05 -15.97 4.41
CA ALA A 1084 4.81 -16.42 5.03
C ALA A 1084 5.10 -17.08 6.40
N TYR A 1085 4.11 -17.74 6.99
CA TYR A 1085 4.14 -18.25 8.37
C TYR A 1085 5.45 -18.90 8.86
N PHE A 1086 6.04 -19.82 8.10
CA PHE A 1086 7.29 -20.50 8.48
C PHE A 1086 8.55 -19.78 7.96
N TRP A 1087 8.41 -19.06 6.86
CA TRP A 1087 9.47 -18.34 6.17
C TRP A 1087 9.23 -16.84 6.33
N ASN A 1088 9.55 -16.26 7.49
CA ASN A 1088 9.10 -14.90 7.84
C ASN A 1088 9.82 -13.79 7.07
N GLN A 1089 10.96 -14.09 6.43
CA GLN A 1089 11.75 -13.10 5.70
C GLN A 1089 12.03 -13.51 4.26
N ALA A 1090 11.89 -12.55 3.36
CA ALA A 1090 12.34 -12.68 1.99
C ALA A 1090 13.85 -12.39 1.92
N ARG A 1091 14.66 -13.42 1.65
CA ARG A 1091 16.13 -13.29 1.57
C ARG A 1091 16.77 -14.47 0.85
N ARG A 1092 18.06 -14.35 0.55
CA ARG A 1092 18.90 -15.53 0.26
C ARG A 1092 19.17 -16.31 1.55
N LEU A 1093 19.00 -17.62 1.48
CA LEU A 1093 19.28 -18.54 2.58
C LEU A 1093 20.76 -18.90 2.60
N GLY A 1094 21.33 -19.03 3.80
CA GLY A 1094 22.66 -19.53 4.07
C GLY A 1094 22.63 -20.53 5.23
N SER A 1095 23.78 -20.89 5.78
CA SER A 1095 23.89 -21.90 6.84
C SER A 1095 23.18 -21.55 8.15
N ASP A 1096 22.87 -20.28 8.39
CA ASP A 1096 22.17 -19.78 9.57
C ASP A 1096 20.67 -19.50 9.34
N TRP A 1097 20.09 -20.12 8.30
CA TRP A 1097 18.69 -19.92 7.93
C TRP A 1097 17.69 -20.26 9.04
N SER A 1098 18.00 -21.22 9.92
CA SER A 1098 17.09 -21.67 11.00
C SER A 1098 16.80 -20.60 12.05
N LEU A 1099 17.80 -19.80 12.41
CA LEU A 1099 17.65 -18.66 13.31
C LEU A 1099 17.05 -17.45 12.59
N ARG A 1100 17.53 -17.19 11.36
CA ARG A 1100 17.12 -16.00 10.61
C ARG A 1100 15.69 -16.08 10.09
N ARG A 1101 15.16 -17.26 9.78
CA ARG A 1101 13.77 -17.43 9.30
C ARG A 1101 12.72 -16.99 10.33
N GLN A 1102 13.07 -17.00 11.62
CA GLN A 1102 12.14 -16.66 12.71
C GLN A 1102 12.01 -15.14 12.91
N GLN A 1103 12.95 -14.36 12.39
CA GLN A 1103 12.92 -12.90 12.52
C GLN A 1103 11.72 -12.35 11.75
N ILE A 1104 10.81 -11.67 12.44
CA ILE A 1104 9.66 -11.01 11.80
C ILE A 1104 10.15 -9.65 11.26
N PRO A 1105 9.91 -9.32 9.97
CA PRO A 1105 10.21 -8.00 9.44
C PRO A 1105 9.43 -6.94 10.22
N ASP A 1106 10.12 -5.91 10.68
CA ASP A 1106 9.47 -4.84 11.44
C ASP A 1106 8.55 -4.03 10.51
N VAL A 1107 7.25 -4.29 10.58
CA VAL A 1107 6.24 -3.51 9.85
C VAL A 1107 6.32 -2.06 10.32
N SER A 1108 6.45 -1.11 9.40
CA SER A 1108 6.44 0.32 9.73
C SER A 1108 5.11 0.67 10.41
N PRO A 1109 5.13 1.09 11.70
CA PRO A 1109 3.91 1.46 12.43
C PRO A 1109 3.45 2.88 12.08
N HIS A 1110 4.20 3.59 11.22
CA HIS A 1110 3.98 5.01 10.97
C HIS A 1110 2.76 5.21 10.06
N PRO A 1111 1.77 6.02 10.49
CA PRO A 1111 0.70 6.46 9.60
C PRO A 1111 1.27 7.38 8.51
N THR A 1112 0.71 7.32 7.30
CA THR A 1112 1.18 8.17 6.21
C THR A 1112 0.84 9.63 6.47
N ARG A 1113 1.81 10.51 6.21
CA ARG A 1113 1.68 11.96 6.34
C ARG A 1113 1.33 12.60 5.00
N ASP A 1114 0.38 13.52 5.06
CA ASP A 1114 0.05 14.45 3.99
C ASP A 1114 0.43 15.87 4.48
N GLU A 1115 0.44 16.84 3.56
CA GLU A 1115 1.17 18.10 3.70
C GLU A 1115 0.46 19.17 4.54
N LEU A 1116 -0.85 19.00 4.78
CA LEU A 1116 -1.67 19.85 5.65
C LEU A 1116 -1.97 19.22 7.01
#